data_AF-A0A480MLD0-F1
#
_entry.id   AF-A0A480MLD0-F1
#
_cell.length_a   1.000
_cell.length_b   1.000
_cell.length_c   1.000
_cell.angle_alpha   90.00
_cell.angle_beta   90.00
_cell.angle_gamma   90.00
#
_symmetry.space_group_name_H-M   'P 1'
#
loop_
_entity.id
_entity.type
_entity.pdbx_description
1 polymer ?
#
loop_
_entity_poly.entity_id
_entity_poly.type
_entity_poly.pdbx_seq_one_letter_code
_entity_poly.pdbx_strand_id
1 'polypeptide(L)'
;MDPSGVKVLETAEDIQERRQQVLDRYHRFKELSTLRRQKLEDSYRFQFFQRDAEELEKWIQEKLQIASDENYKDPTNLQGKLQKHQAFEAEVQANSGAIVKLDETGNLMISEGHFASETIRTRLTELHRQWELLLEKMREKGVKLLQAQKLVQFLRECEDVMDWINDKEAIVTSEELGQDLEHVEVLQKKFEEFQTDMAAHEERVNEVNQFAAKLVQEQHPEEELIKTKQDEVNAAWQRLKGLALQRQGKLFGAAEVQRFNRDVDETISWIKEKEQLMASDDFGRDLASVQALLRKHEGLERDLAALEDKVKALCAEADRLQQCHPLSATQIQVKREELIANWEQIRTLAAERHARLNDSYRLQRFLADFRDLTSWVTEMKALINADELANDVAGAEALLDRHQEHKGEIDAHEDSFKSADESGQALLAAGHYASDEVREKLAVLSEESAALLELWELRRQQYEQCMDLQLFYRDTEQVDNWMSKQEAFLLNEDLGDSLDSVEALLKKHEDFEKSLSAQEEKITALDEFATKLIQNNHYAMEDVATRRDALLSRRNALHERAMYRRAQLADSFHLQQFFRDSDELKSWVNEKMKTATDEAYKDPSNLQGKVQKHQAFEAELSANQSRIDALEKAGQKLIDVNHYAKDEVAARMNEVISLWKKLLEATELKGIKLREANQQQQFNRNVEDIELWLYEVEGHLASDDYGKDLTNVQNLQKKHALLEADVAAHQDRIDGITIQARQFQDAGHFDADNIKKKQEALVARYEALKEPMIARKQKLADSLRLQQLFRDVEDEETWIREKEPIAASTNRGKDLIGVQNLLKKHQALQAEIAGHEPRIKAVTQKGNAMVEEGHFAAEDVKAKLSELNQKWESLKSKASQRRQDLEDSLQAQQYFADANEAESWMREKEPIVGSTDYGKDEDSAEALLKKHEALMSDLSAYGSSIQALREQAQSCRQQVAPMDDETGKELVLALYDYQEKSPREVTMKKGDILTLLNSTNKDWWKVEVNDRQGFVPAAYVKKLDPAQSASRENLLEEQGSIALRQEQIDSQYHSLLELGEKRKGMLEKSCKKFMLFREANELQQWINEKEAALTSEEVGADLEQVEVLQKKFDDFQKDLKANESRLKDINKVAEDLESEGLMAEEVQAVQQQVGWLWPLQPLSWAQLGPLGPS
;
A
#
# COMPACT_ATOMS: atom_id res chain seq x y z
N MET A 1 -130.11 75.67 155.00
CA MET A 1 -130.57 75.08 156.27
C MET A 1 -129.76 75.78 157.36
N ASP A 2 -130.27 76.48 158.37
CA ASP A 2 -131.60 76.62 158.99
C ASP A 2 -131.60 77.96 159.82
N PRO A 3 -132.58 78.33 160.69
CA PRO A 3 -133.55 79.41 160.48
C PRO A 3 -133.48 80.52 161.57
N SER A 4 -134.46 81.45 161.55
CA SER A 4 -134.92 82.34 162.64
C SER A 4 -134.65 83.85 162.49
N GLY A 5 -135.70 84.63 162.81
CA GLY A 5 -135.55 85.97 163.37
C GLY A 5 -135.89 87.14 162.45
N VAL A 6 -137.16 87.27 162.07
CA VAL A 6 -137.74 88.55 161.62
C VAL A 6 -137.60 89.57 162.76
N LYS A 7 -136.85 90.65 162.54
CA LYS A 7 -136.86 91.83 163.41
C LYS A 7 -137.21 93.03 162.55
N VAL A 8 -138.36 93.62 162.86
CA VAL A 8 -138.85 94.88 162.29
C VAL A 8 -137.86 95.96 162.70
N LEU A 9 -137.29 96.67 161.73
CA LEU A 9 -136.21 97.61 161.98
C LEU A 9 -136.47 98.90 161.21
N GLU A 10 -136.84 99.90 162.00
CA GLU A 10 -137.48 101.17 161.66
C GLU A 10 -136.46 102.29 161.37
N THR A 11 -135.18 101.92 161.11
CA THR A 11 -134.09 102.88 160.94
C THR A 11 -133.20 102.60 159.72
N ALA A 12 -132.65 103.66 159.12
CA ALA A 12 -131.89 103.60 157.87
C ALA A 12 -130.56 102.81 157.96
N GLU A 13 -130.03 102.60 159.16
CA GLU A 13 -128.78 101.85 159.38
C GLU A 13 -128.96 100.34 159.15
N ASP A 14 -130.15 99.80 159.41
CA ASP A 14 -130.43 98.36 159.29
C ASP A 14 -130.52 97.88 157.81
N ILE A 15 -130.85 98.77 156.87
CA ILE A 15 -130.90 98.46 155.43
C ILE A 15 -129.48 98.35 154.86
N GLN A 16 -128.51 99.09 155.41
CA GLN A 16 -127.18 99.20 154.85
C GLN A 16 -126.31 97.96 155.16
N GLU A 17 -126.49 97.34 156.33
CA GLU A 17 -125.73 96.16 156.74
C GLU A 17 -126.16 94.89 155.96
N ARG A 18 -127.44 94.76 155.61
CA ARG A 18 -127.94 93.59 154.85
C ARG A 18 -127.44 93.53 153.41
N ARG A 19 -127.18 94.69 152.79
CA ARG A 19 -126.61 94.77 151.43
C ARG A 19 -125.17 94.24 151.38
N GLN A 20 -124.36 94.46 152.41
CA GLN A 20 -122.95 94.08 152.40
C GLN A 20 -122.76 92.55 152.45
N GLN A 21 -123.56 91.83 153.25
CA GLN A 21 -123.46 90.36 153.36
C GLN A 21 -123.78 89.61 152.05
N VAL A 22 -124.60 90.18 151.17
CA VAL A 22 -124.96 89.54 149.89
C VAL A 22 -123.83 89.64 148.87
N LEU A 23 -123.06 90.74 148.86
CA LEU A 23 -121.97 90.95 147.92
C LEU A 23 -120.77 90.02 148.18
N ASP A 24 -120.43 89.78 149.46
CA ASP A 24 -119.29 88.91 149.80
C ASP A 24 -119.52 87.44 149.44
N ARG A 25 -120.77 86.96 149.51
CA ARG A 25 -121.10 85.57 149.10
C ARG A 25 -120.98 85.36 147.60
N TYR A 26 -121.20 86.38 146.77
CA TYR A 26 -121.11 86.24 145.32
C TYR A 26 -119.67 86.12 144.81
N HIS A 27 -118.71 86.83 145.42
CA HIS A 27 -117.31 86.78 145.00
C HIS A 27 -116.66 85.40 145.19
N ARG A 28 -116.94 84.73 146.32
CA ARG A 28 -116.31 83.44 146.66
C ARG A 28 -116.72 82.27 145.75
N PHE A 29 -117.90 82.34 145.14
CA PHE A 29 -118.37 81.32 144.20
C PHE A 29 -117.65 81.40 142.83
N LYS A 30 -117.23 82.60 142.41
CA LYS A 30 -116.64 82.82 141.08
C LYS A 30 -115.23 82.22 140.94
N GLU A 31 -114.39 82.30 141.98
CA GLU A 31 -113.00 81.83 141.94
C GLU A 31 -112.87 80.30 141.87
N LEU A 32 -113.70 79.55 142.60
CA LEU A 32 -113.63 78.09 142.63
C LEU A 32 -114.03 77.43 141.30
N SER A 33 -114.89 78.08 140.52
CA SER A 33 -115.31 77.58 139.20
C SER A 33 -114.18 77.64 138.17
N THR A 34 -113.38 78.70 138.17
CA THR A 34 -112.28 78.90 137.20
C THR A 34 -111.14 77.89 137.36
N LEU A 35 -110.78 77.51 138.59
CA LEU A 35 -109.66 76.59 138.84
C LEU A 35 -109.96 75.15 138.43
N ARG A 36 -111.23 74.71 138.52
CA ARG A 36 -111.65 73.35 138.14
C ARG A 36 -111.57 73.14 136.62
N ARG A 37 -111.85 74.16 135.82
CA ARG A 37 -111.80 74.09 134.34
C ARG A 37 -110.37 73.83 133.83
N GLN A 38 -109.38 74.53 134.39
CA GLN A 38 -108.00 74.47 133.90
C GLN A 38 -107.37 73.07 134.07
N LYS A 39 -107.61 72.39 135.20
CA LYS A 39 -107.08 71.03 135.43
C LYS A 39 -107.69 69.94 134.52
N LEU A 40 -108.89 70.16 134.00
CA LEU A 40 -109.55 69.20 133.10
C LEU A 40 -108.99 69.29 131.67
N GLU A 41 -108.55 70.48 131.24
CA GLU A 41 -108.01 70.73 129.91
C GLU A 41 -106.62 70.08 129.71
N ASP A 42 -105.73 70.18 130.70
CA ASP A 42 -104.40 69.57 130.64
C ASP A 42 -104.47 68.03 130.55
N SER A 43 -105.32 67.39 131.35
CA SER A 43 -105.49 65.94 131.30
C SER A 43 -106.06 65.43 129.96
N TYR A 44 -106.84 66.26 129.25
CA TYR A 44 -107.40 65.88 127.95
C TYR A 44 -106.34 65.85 126.84
N ARG A 45 -105.43 66.83 126.81
CA ARG A 45 -104.36 66.92 125.79
C ARG A 45 -103.40 65.73 125.84
N PHE A 46 -103.00 65.29 127.03
CA PHE A 46 -102.09 64.15 127.20
C PHE A 46 -102.69 62.82 126.74
N GLN A 47 -103.97 62.59 127.00
CA GLN A 47 -104.66 61.36 126.57
C GLN A 47 -104.77 61.28 125.03
N PHE A 48 -104.91 62.42 124.35
CA PHE A 48 -104.92 62.47 122.89
C PHE A 48 -103.55 62.11 122.29
N PHE A 49 -102.46 62.68 122.81
CA PHE A 49 -101.10 62.33 122.39
C PHE A 49 -100.78 60.85 122.62
N GLN A 50 -101.17 60.32 123.78
CA GLN A 50 -100.90 58.92 124.11
C GLN A 50 -101.61 57.97 123.12
N ARG A 51 -102.88 58.25 122.78
CA ARG A 51 -103.61 57.49 121.75
C ARG A 51 -102.91 57.55 120.40
N ASP A 52 -102.58 58.75 119.93
CA ASP A 52 -101.99 58.91 118.59
C ASP A 52 -100.60 58.25 118.52
N ALA A 53 -99.80 58.32 119.59
CA ALA A 53 -98.50 57.65 119.68
C ALA A 53 -98.61 56.12 119.66
N GLU A 54 -99.60 55.56 120.38
CA GLU A 54 -99.88 54.12 120.38
C GLU A 54 -100.39 53.63 119.02
N GLU A 55 -101.22 54.41 118.33
CA GLU A 55 -101.68 54.10 116.97
C GLU A 55 -100.52 54.07 115.96
N LEU A 56 -99.64 55.08 116.01
CA LEU A 56 -98.49 55.13 115.10
C LEU A 56 -97.48 54.00 115.38
N GLU A 57 -97.19 53.69 116.65
CA GLU A 57 -96.28 52.60 117.01
C GLU A 57 -96.80 51.26 116.50
N LYS A 58 -98.10 51.00 116.66
CA LYS A 58 -98.73 49.76 116.19
C LYS A 58 -98.65 49.64 114.66
N TRP A 59 -98.83 50.74 113.94
CA TRP A 59 -98.67 50.76 112.48
C TRP A 59 -97.22 50.51 112.06
N ILE A 60 -96.25 51.15 112.71
CA ILE A 60 -94.83 50.94 112.39
C ILE A 60 -94.45 49.47 112.62
N GLN A 61 -94.86 48.87 113.74
CA GLN A 61 -94.58 47.46 114.03
C GLN A 61 -95.21 46.51 113.00
N GLU A 62 -96.45 46.77 112.57
CA GLU A 62 -97.10 45.98 111.51
C GLU A 62 -96.32 46.05 110.19
N LYS A 63 -95.91 47.24 109.77
CA LYS A 63 -95.13 47.41 108.53
C LYS A 63 -93.71 46.85 108.64
N LEU A 64 -93.09 46.92 109.82
CA LEU A 64 -91.75 46.37 110.07
C LEU A 64 -91.75 44.85 109.93
N GLN A 65 -92.84 44.18 110.27
CA GLN A 65 -93.04 42.75 110.03
C GLN A 65 -93.06 42.41 108.52
N ILE A 66 -93.71 43.25 107.70
CA ILE A 66 -93.80 43.08 106.24
C ILE A 66 -92.45 43.36 105.56
N ALA A 67 -91.73 44.39 106.01
CA ALA A 67 -90.40 44.73 105.51
C ALA A 67 -89.36 43.65 105.85
N SER A 68 -89.52 42.98 107.00
CA SER A 68 -88.62 41.92 107.47
C SER A 68 -88.89 40.54 106.87
N ASP A 69 -89.97 40.36 106.12
CA ASP A 69 -90.28 39.10 105.43
C ASP A 69 -89.28 38.82 104.29
N GLU A 70 -88.62 37.66 104.34
CA GLU A 70 -87.59 37.22 103.39
C GLU A 70 -88.14 36.49 102.14
N ASN A 71 -89.35 36.83 101.70
CA ASN A 71 -90.00 36.24 100.53
C ASN A 71 -89.22 36.33 99.19
N TYR A 72 -88.13 37.11 99.14
CA TYR A 72 -87.19 37.19 98.03
C TYR A 72 -86.35 35.93 97.83
N LYS A 73 -86.24 35.06 98.85
CA LYS A 73 -85.54 33.76 98.74
C LYS A 73 -86.31 32.73 97.89
N ASP A 74 -87.61 32.92 97.70
CA ASP A 74 -88.42 32.08 96.84
C ASP A 74 -88.44 32.66 95.41
N PRO A 75 -87.88 31.95 94.42
CA PRO A 75 -87.71 32.46 93.06
C PRO A 75 -89.01 32.53 92.26
N THR A 76 -90.14 31.99 92.76
CA THR A 76 -91.41 32.07 92.03
C THR A 76 -92.00 33.49 92.03
N ASN A 77 -92.38 33.95 90.84
CA ASN A 77 -92.99 35.26 90.59
C ASN A 77 -92.21 36.45 91.18
N LEU A 78 -90.87 36.44 91.07
CA LEU A 78 -89.99 37.51 91.55
C LEU A 78 -90.38 38.90 90.99
N GLN A 79 -90.81 38.97 89.73
CA GLN A 79 -91.26 40.21 89.12
C GLN A 79 -92.54 40.76 89.76
N GLY A 80 -93.52 39.90 90.09
CA GLY A 80 -94.70 40.29 90.85
C GLY A 80 -94.37 40.68 92.30
N LYS A 81 -93.37 40.04 92.91
CA LYS A 81 -92.88 40.40 94.26
C LYS A 81 -92.19 41.77 94.28
N LEU A 82 -91.39 42.09 93.25
CA LEU A 82 -90.74 43.39 93.10
C LEU A 82 -91.77 44.52 92.95
N GLN A 83 -92.80 44.33 92.12
CA GLN A 83 -93.89 45.30 91.97
C GLN A 83 -94.66 45.52 93.28
N LYS A 84 -94.96 44.46 94.03
CA LYS A 84 -95.59 44.58 95.36
C LYS A 84 -94.70 45.31 96.36
N HIS A 85 -93.38 45.10 96.30
CA HIS A 85 -92.44 45.82 97.16
C HIS A 85 -92.39 47.31 96.83
N GLN A 86 -92.34 47.70 95.55
CA GLN A 86 -92.41 49.10 95.13
C GLN A 86 -93.71 49.79 95.61
N ALA A 87 -94.85 49.08 95.58
CA ALA A 87 -96.10 49.58 96.14
C ALA A 87 -96.03 49.76 97.67
N PHE A 88 -95.35 48.84 98.37
CA PHE A 88 -95.11 48.93 99.81
C PHE A 88 -94.18 50.09 100.18
N GLU A 89 -93.12 50.36 99.40
CA GLU A 89 -92.26 51.54 99.61
C GLU A 89 -93.07 52.84 99.51
N ALA A 90 -93.94 52.94 98.50
CA ALA A 90 -94.82 54.08 98.32
C ALA A 90 -95.81 54.26 99.47
N GLU A 91 -96.38 53.16 100.00
CA GLU A 91 -97.27 53.19 101.16
C GLU A 91 -96.56 53.73 102.41
N VAL A 92 -95.35 53.26 102.70
CA VAL A 92 -94.59 53.71 103.89
C VAL A 92 -94.23 55.19 103.78
N GLN A 93 -93.82 55.64 102.61
CA GLN A 93 -93.46 57.05 102.38
C GLN A 93 -94.64 58.00 102.62
N ALA A 94 -95.87 57.59 102.24
CA ALA A 94 -97.07 58.39 102.41
C ALA A 94 -97.43 58.65 103.89
N ASN A 95 -97.06 57.76 104.81
CA ASN A 95 -97.40 57.88 106.24
C ASN A 95 -96.36 58.67 107.06
N SER A 96 -95.29 59.15 106.43
CA SER A 96 -94.23 59.95 107.08
C SER A 96 -94.76 61.22 107.77
N GLY A 97 -95.88 61.80 107.31
CA GLY A 97 -96.48 62.97 107.95
C GLY A 97 -97.05 62.72 109.36
N ALA A 98 -97.35 61.46 109.71
CA ALA A 98 -97.93 61.12 111.01
C ALA A 98 -96.90 61.25 112.15
N ILE A 99 -95.65 60.81 111.93
CA ILE A 99 -94.59 60.93 112.94
C ILE A 99 -94.22 62.40 113.20
N VAL A 100 -94.21 63.23 112.14
CA VAL A 100 -93.94 64.68 112.23
C VAL A 100 -95.01 65.40 113.05
N LYS A 101 -96.30 65.12 112.81
CA LYS A 101 -97.41 65.72 113.60
C LYS A 101 -97.37 65.34 115.08
N LEU A 102 -97.04 64.07 115.38
CA LEU A 102 -96.87 63.59 116.74
C LEU A 102 -95.73 64.32 117.46
N ASP A 103 -94.64 64.57 116.75
CA ASP A 103 -93.52 65.38 117.22
C ASP A 103 -93.94 66.82 117.54
N GLU A 104 -94.66 67.49 116.65
CA GLU A 104 -95.13 68.86 116.86
C GLU A 104 -96.01 68.95 118.12
N THR A 105 -96.96 68.02 118.24
CA THR A 105 -97.93 68.00 119.35
C THR A 105 -97.25 67.63 120.67
N GLY A 106 -96.38 66.61 120.66
CA GLY A 106 -95.61 66.18 121.82
C GLY A 106 -94.66 67.25 122.34
N ASN A 107 -93.88 67.85 121.45
CA ASN A 107 -92.91 68.89 121.80
C ASN A 107 -93.58 70.17 122.30
N LEU A 108 -94.76 70.54 121.77
CA LEU A 108 -95.52 71.68 122.28
C LEU A 108 -95.91 71.46 123.75
N MET A 109 -96.46 70.29 124.10
CA MET A 109 -96.82 69.97 125.49
C MET A 109 -95.60 69.95 126.42
N ILE A 110 -94.45 69.47 125.92
CA ILE A 110 -93.19 69.53 126.67
C ILE A 110 -92.79 70.98 126.95
N SER A 111 -92.94 71.87 125.97
CA SER A 111 -92.58 73.29 126.10
C SER A 111 -93.49 74.06 127.06
N GLU A 112 -94.78 73.69 127.17
CA GLU A 112 -95.77 74.33 128.04
C GLU A 112 -95.64 73.91 129.52
N GLY A 113 -94.66 73.08 129.88
CA GLY A 113 -94.45 72.63 131.25
C GLY A 113 -95.48 71.60 131.72
N HIS A 114 -96.07 70.85 130.79
CA HIS A 114 -97.09 69.86 131.08
C HIS A 114 -96.57 68.79 132.07
N PHE A 115 -97.43 68.32 132.97
CA PHE A 115 -97.03 67.43 134.07
C PHE A 115 -96.39 66.09 133.62
N ALA A 116 -96.62 65.67 132.38
CA ALA A 116 -96.15 64.41 131.80
C ALA A 116 -95.04 64.54 130.73
N SER A 117 -94.37 65.70 130.66
CA SER A 117 -93.39 66.04 129.60
C SER A 117 -92.30 64.99 129.36
N GLU A 118 -91.76 64.35 130.41
CA GLU A 118 -90.67 63.39 130.25
C GLU A 118 -91.11 62.06 129.60
N THR A 119 -92.34 61.64 129.90
CA THR A 119 -92.95 60.46 129.27
C THR A 119 -93.16 60.67 127.78
N ILE A 120 -93.63 61.87 127.38
CA ILE A 120 -93.86 62.25 125.98
C ILE A 120 -92.54 62.16 125.18
N ARG A 121 -91.45 62.73 125.71
CA ARG A 121 -90.14 62.76 125.06
C ARG A 121 -89.61 61.36 124.79
N THR A 122 -89.65 60.50 125.80
CA THR A 122 -89.17 59.11 125.69
C THR A 122 -89.94 58.33 124.62
N ARG A 123 -91.24 58.60 124.48
CA ARG A 123 -92.10 57.94 123.49
C ARG A 123 -91.78 58.35 122.05
N LEU A 124 -91.52 59.64 121.82
CA LEU A 124 -91.14 60.15 120.49
C LEU A 124 -89.78 59.60 120.02
N THR A 125 -88.80 59.48 120.91
CA THR A 125 -87.49 58.90 120.55
C THR A 125 -87.60 57.43 120.11
N GLU A 126 -88.39 56.63 120.82
CA GLU A 126 -88.58 55.22 120.47
C GLU A 126 -89.34 55.05 119.14
N LEU A 127 -90.32 55.91 118.85
CA LEU A 127 -91.03 55.92 117.57
C LEU A 127 -90.09 56.20 116.38
N HIS A 128 -89.18 57.18 116.50
CA HIS A 128 -88.19 57.47 115.45
C HIS A 128 -87.25 56.31 115.19
N ARG A 129 -86.76 55.66 116.25
CA ARG A 129 -85.87 54.49 116.12
C ARG A 129 -86.54 53.35 115.35
N GLN A 130 -87.83 53.10 115.58
CA GLN A 130 -88.57 52.07 114.84
C GLN A 130 -88.84 52.49 113.39
N TRP A 131 -89.08 53.78 113.13
CA TRP A 131 -89.27 54.31 111.77
C TRP A 131 -88.02 54.17 110.90
N GLU A 132 -86.83 54.51 111.42
CA GLU A 132 -85.57 54.31 110.69
C GLU A 132 -85.30 52.84 110.39
N LEU A 133 -85.60 51.95 111.36
CA LEU A 133 -85.45 50.51 111.17
C LEU A 133 -86.37 49.96 110.06
N LEU A 134 -87.59 50.50 109.93
CA LEU A 134 -88.52 50.16 108.84
C LEU A 134 -87.94 50.53 107.47
N LEU A 135 -87.38 51.75 107.33
CA LEU A 135 -86.79 52.24 106.09
C LEU A 135 -85.58 51.40 105.67
N GLU A 136 -84.72 51.03 106.62
CA GLU A 136 -83.54 50.21 106.31
C GLU A 136 -83.94 48.79 105.87
N LYS A 137 -84.88 48.15 106.57
CA LYS A 137 -85.37 46.80 106.21
C LYS A 137 -86.06 46.77 104.84
N MET A 138 -86.79 47.83 104.51
CA MET A 138 -87.39 48.00 103.20
C MET A 138 -86.33 48.07 102.09
N ARG A 139 -85.33 48.96 102.23
CA ARG A 139 -84.24 49.12 101.26
C ARG A 139 -83.45 47.83 101.03
N GLU A 140 -83.12 47.11 102.12
CA GLU A 140 -82.46 45.81 102.04
C GLU A 140 -83.26 44.80 101.20
N LYS A 141 -84.59 44.77 101.37
CA LYS A 141 -85.48 43.86 100.64
C LYS A 141 -85.53 44.18 99.14
N GLY A 142 -85.53 45.45 98.76
CA GLY A 142 -85.52 45.89 97.35
C GLY A 142 -84.27 45.45 96.59
N VAL A 143 -83.08 45.62 97.19
CA VAL A 143 -81.81 45.19 96.59
C VAL A 143 -81.77 43.66 96.40
N LYS A 144 -82.20 42.90 97.40
CA LYS A 144 -82.19 41.42 97.35
C LYS A 144 -83.15 40.86 96.30
N LEU A 145 -84.31 41.49 96.08
CA LEU A 145 -85.26 41.08 95.03
C LEU A 145 -84.68 41.28 93.61
N LEU A 146 -84.01 42.41 93.36
CA LEU A 146 -83.35 42.69 92.07
C LEU A 146 -82.19 41.71 91.80
N GLN A 147 -81.40 41.42 92.84
CA GLN A 147 -80.33 40.43 92.78
C GLN A 147 -80.89 39.03 92.42
N ALA A 148 -81.91 38.55 93.13
CA ALA A 148 -82.54 37.27 92.84
C ALA A 148 -83.10 37.17 91.40
N GLN A 149 -83.70 38.24 90.87
CA GLN A 149 -84.19 38.26 89.48
C GLN A 149 -83.07 38.09 88.45
N LYS A 150 -81.97 38.84 88.62
CA LYS A 150 -80.80 38.78 87.73
C LYS A 150 -80.14 37.40 87.76
N LEU A 151 -80.06 36.77 88.94
CA LEU A 151 -79.51 35.42 89.08
C LEU A 151 -80.33 34.36 88.33
N VAL A 152 -81.66 34.37 88.47
CA VAL A 152 -82.52 33.41 87.75
C VAL A 152 -82.40 33.60 86.23
N GLN A 153 -82.30 34.84 85.76
CA GLN A 153 -82.08 35.11 84.34
C GLN A 153 -80.76 34.52 83.85
N PHE A 154 -79.67 34.70 84.59
CA PHE A 154 -78.37 34.11 84.27
C PHE A 154 -78.38 32.57 84.28
N LEU A 155 -79.03 31.96 85.28
CA LEU A 155 -79.14 30.50 85.36
C LEU A 155 -79.89 29.91 84.17
N ARG A 156 -80.95 30.58 83.71
CA ARG A 156 -81.68 30.17 82.50
C ARG A 156 -80.83 30.26 81.24
N GLU A 157 -80.07 31.35 81.07
CA GLU A 157 -79.16 31.49 79.92
C GLU A 157 -78.05 30.42 79.93
N CYS A 158 -77.58 30.02 81.11
CA CYS A 158 -76.65 28.88 81.24
C CYS A 158 -77.32 27.55 80.84
N GLU A 159 -78.56 27.32 81.27
CA GLU A 159 -79.32 26.10 80.96
C GLU A 159 -79.61 25.99 79.45
N ASP A 160 -80.06 27.08 78.81
CA ASP A 160 -80.33 27.12 77.36
C ASP A 160 -79.07 26.77 76.53
N VAL A 161 -77.90 27.26 76.94
CA VAL A 161 -76.61 26.92 76.30
C VAL A 161 -76.21 25.47 76.57
N MET A 162 -76.39 24.98 77.81
CA MET A 162 -76.05 23.60 78.17
C MET A 162 -76.92 22.58 77.43
N ASP A 163 -78.22 22.83 77.29
CA ASP A 163 -79.14 21.98 76.53
C ASP A 163 -78.73 21.87 75.06
N TRP A 164 -78.31 22.98 74.45
CA TRP A 164 -77.79 22.98 73.09
C TRP A 164 -76.47 22.18 72.97
N ILE A 165 -75.54 22.37 73.90
CA ILE A 165 -74.26 21.63 73.91
C ILE A 165 -74.52 20.12 74.02
N ASN A 166 -75.42 19.71 74.92
CA ASN A 166 -75.77 18.31 75.11
C ASN A 166 -76.47 17.70 73.89
N ASP A 167 -77.39 18.42 73.24
CA ASP A 167 -78.05 17.97 72.00
C ASP A 167 -77.03 17.72 70.88
N LYS A 168 -76.06 18.62 70.72
CA LYS A 168 -75.05 18.53 69.65
C LYS A 168 -73.87 17.60 69.97
N GLU A 169 -73.66 17.22 71.24
CA GLU A 169 -72.59 16.30 71.61
C GLU A 169 -72.72 14.93 70.91
N ALA A 170 -73.96 14.50 70.60
CA ALA A 170 -74.22 13.26 69.85
C ALA A 170 -73.61 13.25 68.43
N ILE A 171 -73.50 14.40 67.77
CA ILE A 171 -72.95 14.52 66.41
C ILE A 171 -71.43 14.31 66.42
N VAL A 172 -70.74 14.90 67.41
CA VAL A 172 -69.27 14.81 67.53
C VAL A 172 -68.78 13.50 68.14
N THR A 173 -69.64 12.80 68.89
CA THR A 173 -69.34 11.49 69.50
C THR A 173 -69.72 10.30 68.62
N SER A 174 -70.40 10.53 67.49
CA SER A 174 -70.70 9.47 66.52
C SER A 174 -69.42 8.75 66.06
N GLU A 175 -69.47 7.41 66.01
CA GLU A 175 -68.36 6.56 65.54
C GLU A 175 -68.44 6.23 64.04
N GLU A 176 -69.52 6.63 63.36
CA GLU A 176 -69.74 6.29 61.95
C GLU A 176 -68.77 7.06 61.04
N LEU A 177 -67.91 6.39 60.29
CA LEU A 177 -66.90 7.04 59.41
C LEU A 177 -67.20 6.91 57.92
N GLY A 178 -68.31 6.27 57.55
CA GLY A 178 -68.68 6.01 56.15
C GLY A 178 -68.08 4.71 55.62
N GLN A 179 -68.78 4.05 54.69
CA GLN A 179 -68.39 2.74 54.11
C GLN A 179 -67.66 2.89 52.77
N ASP A 180 -68.01 3.92 52.02
CA ASP A 180 -67.45 4.31 50.72
C ASP A 180 -67.21 5.84 50.70
N LEU A 181 -66.58 6.35 49.64
CA LEU A 181 -66.22 7.75 49.53
C LEU A 181 -67.47 8.66 49.55
N GLU A 182 -68.52 8.28 48.84
CA GLU A 182 -69.77 9.02 48.75
C GLU A 182 -70.43 9.16 50.13
N HIS A 183 -70.44 8.10 50.92
CA HIS A 183 -70.97 8.13 52.29
C HIS A 183 -70.09 9.01 53.19
N VAL A 184 -68.76 8.94 53.09
CA VAL A 184 -67.86 9.81 53.88
C VAL A 184 -68.06 11.28 53.52
N GLU A 185 -68.19 11.62 52.24
CA GLU A 185 -68.43 13.00 51.78
C GLU A 185 -69.77 13.54 52.29
N VAL A 186 -70.82 12.70 52.33
CA VAL A 186 -72.11 13.08 52.95
C VAL A 186 -71.95 13.33 54.45
N LEU A 187 -71.19 12.50 55.17
CA LEU A 187 -70.92 12.69 56.60
C LEU A 187 -70.09 13.93 56.88
N GLN A 188 -69.11 14.25 56.01
CA GLN A 188 -68.35 15.51 56.09
C GLN A 188 -69.25 16.71 55.89
N LYS A 189 -70.11 16.71 54.87
CA LYS A 189 -71.06 17.82 54.64
C LYS A 189 -72.00 18.04 55.83
N LYS A 190 -72.56 16.97 56.39
CA LYS A 190 -73.37 17.06 57.62
C LYS A 190 -72.57 17.60 58.81
N PHE A 191 -71.28 17.29 58.87
CA PHE A 191 -70.40 17.80 59.92
C PHE A 191 -70.02 19.28 59.72
N GLU A 192 -69.85 19.74 58.47
CA GLU A 192 -69.67 21.15 58.12
C GLU A 192 -70.91 21.99 58.48
N GLU A 193 -72.11 21.45 58.27
CA GLU A 193 -73.37 22.06 58.74
C GLU A 193 -73.35 22.23 60.27
N PHE A 194 -72.93 21.20 61.01
CA PHE A 194 -72.73 21.29 62.46
C PHE A 194 -71.66 22.32 62.87
N GLN A 195 -70.53 22.41 62.16
CA GLN A 195 -69.48 23.40 62.44
C GLN A 195 -69.99 24.83 62.24
N THR A 196 -70.85 25.04 61.24
CA THR A 196 -71.51 26.34 60.99
C THR A 196 -72.44 26.70 62.14
N ASP A 197 -73.29 25.75 62.57
CA ASP A 197 -74.17 25.92 63.73
C ASP A 197 -73.38 26.22 65.01
N MET A 198 -72.25 25.54 65.20
CA MET A 198 -71.37 25.75 66.33
C MET A 198 -70.71 27.14 66.33
N ALA A 199 -70.25 27.62 65.18
CA ALA A 199 -69.70 28.97 65.08
C ALA A 199 -70.74 30.05 65.46
N ALA A 200 -72.01 29.86 65.10
CA ALA A 200 -73.10 30.77 65.46
C ALA A 200 -73.39 30.78 66.98
N HIS A 201 -73.27 29.64 67.67
CA HIS A 201 -73.56 29.54 69.11
C HIS A 201 -72.39 29.97 70.01
N GLU A 202 -71.20 30.23 69.43
CA GLU A 202 -70.07 30.79 70.16
C GLU A 202 -70.38 32.17 70.76
N GLU A 203 -71.16 32.99 70.04
CA GLU A 203 -71.60 34.30 70.54
C GLU A 203 -72.48 34.14 71.80
N ARG A 204 -73.35 33.13 71.84
CA ARG A 204 -74.24 32.88 72.99
C ARG A 204 -73.48 32.46 74.26
N VAL A 205 -72.43 31.63 74.11
CA VAL A 205 -71.51 31.29 75.21
C VAL A 205 -70.77 32.54 75.71
N ASN A 206 -70.36 33.42 74.80
CA ASN A 206 -69.74 34.70 75.16
C ASN A 206 -70.71 35.64 75.89
N GLU A 207 -71.99 35.68 75.50
CA GLU A 207 -73.03 36.44 76.21
C GLU A 207 -73.23 35.95 77.64
N VAL A 208 -73.28 34.62 77.87
CA VAL A 208 -73.35 34.03 79.22
C VAL A 208 -72.12 34.44 80.06
N ASN A 209 -70.93 34.38 79.47
CA ASN A 209 -69.69 34.81 80.12
C ASN A 209 -69.71 36.30 80.49
N GLN A 210 -70.19 37.17 79.59
CA GLN A 210 -70.35 38.59 79.85
C GLN A 210 -71.40 38.87 80.94
N PHE A 211 -72.48 38.09 80.98
CA PHE A 211 -73.51 38.23 82.01
C PHE A 211 -72.98 37.80 83.38
N ALA A 212 -72.26 36.68 83.47
CA ALA A 212 -71.56 36.26 84.68
C ALA A 212 -70.62 37.37 85.19
N ALA A 213 -69.77 37.91 84.30
CA ALA A 213 -68.83 38.98 84.64
C ALA A 213 -69.53 40.24 85.20
N LYS A 214 -70.68 40.64 84.62
CA LYS A 214 -71.48 41.76 85.13
C LYS A 214 -72.02 41.49 86.54
N LEU A 215 -72.54 40.29 86.81
CA LEU A 215 -73.05 39.94 88.14
C LEU A 215 -71.96 39.88 89.21
N VAL A 216 -70.77 39.40 88.85
CA VAL A 216 -69.59 39.42 89.71
C VAL A 216 -69.17 40.87 90.02
N GLN A 217 -69.14 41.75 89.00
CA GLN A 217 -68.81 43.16 89.17
C GLN A 217 -69.78 43.89 90.11
N GLU A 218 -71.08 43.53 90.07
CA GLU A 218 -72.12 44.07 90.95
C GLU A 218 -72.09 43.50 92.38
N GLN A 219 -71.10 42.67 92.75
CA GLN A 219 -70.97 42.01 94.05
C GLN A 219 -72.22 41.21 94.45
N HIS A 220 -72.73 40.41 93.52
CA HIS A 220 -73.90 39.57 93.76
C HIS A 220 -73.64 38.54 94.90
N PRO A 221 -74.57 38.32 95.85
CA PRO A 221 -74.36 37.43 97.00
C PRO A 221 -74.00 35.98 96.64
N GLU A 222 -74.48 35.52 95.47
CA GLU A 222 -74.27 34.17 94.93
C GLU A 222 -73.10 34.10 93.91
N GLU A 223 -72.04 34.88 94.10
CA GLU A 223 -70.89 34.97 93.17
C GLU A 223 -70.25 33.60 92.86
N GLU A 224 -70.10 32.75 93.88
CA GLU A 224 -69.54 31.40 93.74
C GLU A 224 -70.41 30.50 92.84
N LEU A 225 -71.73 30.58 92.98
CA LEU A 225 -72.67 29.84 92.13
C LEU A 225 -72.60 30.33 90.68
N ILE A 226 -72.50 31.65 90.48
CA ILE A 226 -72.36 32.26 89.15
C ILE A 226 -71.09 31.78 88.46
N LYS A 227 -69.95 31.82 89.15
CA LYS A 227 -68.67 31.31 88.63
C LYS A 227 -68.72 29.82 88.34
N THR A 228 -69.28 29.01 89.26
CA THR A 228 -69.43 27.57 89.06
C THR A 228 -70.24 27.27 87.79
N LYS A 229 -71.36 27.96 87.58
CA LYS A 229 -72.20 27.78 86.39
C LYS A 229 -71.53 28.28 85.10
N GLN A 230 -70.80 29.40 85.17
CA GLN A 230 -69.98 29.89 84.08
C GLN A 230 -68.89 28.88 83.68
N ASP A 231 -68.20 28.31 84.66
CA ASP A 231 -67.16 27.31 84.45
C ASP A 231 -67.73 26.00 83.88
N GLU A 232 -68.90 25.56 84.33
CA GLU A 232 -69.63 24.41 83.76
C GLU A 232 -69.91 24.61 82.26
N VAL A 233 -70.48 25.75 81.87
CA VAL A 233 -70.77 26.09 80.47
C VAL A 233 -69.48 26.15 79.64
N ASN A 234 -68.43 26.80 80.15
CA ASN A 234 -67.15 26.91 79.45
C ASN A 234 -66.46 25.55 79.30
N ALA A 235 -66.48 24.71 80.33
CA ALA A 235 -65.90 23.38 80.28
C ALA A 235 -66.63 22.50 79.27
N ALA A 236 -67.98 22.53 79.26
CA ALA A 236 -68.80 21.82 78.29
C ALA A 236 -68.54 22.31 76.85
N TRP A 237 -68.41 23.62 76.65
CA TRP A 237 -68.09 24.22 75.35
C TRP A 237 -66.70 23.83 74.83
N GLN A 238 -65.68 23.85 75.70
CA GLN A 238 -64.32 23.43 75.34
C GLN A 238 -64.24 21.94 75.03
N ARG A 239 -64.99 21.11 75.77
CA ARG A 239 -65.13 19.68 75.48
C ARG A 239 -65.75 19.45 74.11
N LEU A 240 -66.85 20.14 73.79
CA LEU A 240 -67.50 20.05 72.48
C LEU A 240 -66.54 20.46 71.34
N LYS A 241 -65.77 21.55 71.52
CA LYS A 241 -64.69 21.96 70.58
C LYS A 241 -63.63 20.88 70.38
N GLY A 242 -63.15 20.28 71.47
CA GLY A 242 -62.16 19.20 71.41
C GLY A 242 -62.69 17.96 70.68
N LEU A 243 -63.91 17.52 70.98
CA LEU A 243 -64.55 16.38 70.32
C LEU A 243 -64.85 16.67 68.84
N ALA A 244 -65.27 17.90 68.50
CA ALA A 244 -65.48 18.32 67.13
C ALA A 244 -64.19 18.24 66.30
N LEU A 245 -63.06 18.70 66.83
CA LEU A 245 -61.76 18.60 66.15
C LEU A 245 -61.33 17.14 65.95
N GLN A 246 -61.54 16.28 66.94
CA GLN A 246 -61.25 14.84 66.80
C GLN A 246 -62.13 14.18 65.73
N ARG A 247 -63.43 14.50 65.71
CA ARG A 247 -64.37 13.99 64.71
C ARG A 247 -64.00 14.47 63.30
N GLN A 248 -63.61 15.74 63.15
CA GLN A 248 -63.13 16.30 61.88
C GLN A 248 -61.91 15.54 61.36
N GLY A 249 -60.90 15.31 62.21
CA GLY A 249 -59.70 14.56 61.83
C GLY A 249 -60.00 13.13 61.39
N LYS A 250 -60.92 12.44 62.09
CA LYS A 250 -61.34 11.07 61.71
C LYS A 250 -62.11 11.02 60.40
N LEU A 251 -63.06 11.93 60.17
CA LEU A 251 -63.84 11.99 58.92
C LEU A 251 -62.98 12.40 57.71
N PHE A 252 -62.01 13.30 57.91
CA PHE A 252 -61.08 13.69 56.85
C PHE A 252 -60.13 12.55 56.49
N GLY A 253 -59.55 11.89 57.50
CA GLY A 253 -58.71 10.71 57.29
C GLY A 253 -59.43 9.56 56.59
N ALA A 254 -60.68 9.29 56.97
CA ALA A 254 -61.51 8.30 56.29
C ALA A 254 -61.75 8.64 54.81
N ALA A 255 -61.97 9.91 54.47
CA ALA A 255 -62.16 10.34 53.08
C ALA A 255 -60.86 10.23 52.25
N GLU A 256 -59.71 10.59 52.83
CA GLU A 256 -58.41 10.42 52.16
C GLU A 256 -58.14 8.95 51.81
N VAL A 257 -58.40 8.04 52.76
CA VAL A 257 -58.22 6.59 52.55
C VAL A 257 -59.20 6.03 51.52
N GLN A 258 -60.47 6.44 51.55
CA GLN A 258 -61.46 5.98 50.56
C GLN A 258 -61.20 6.54 49.16
N ARG A 259 -60.73 7.78 49.04
CA ARG A 259 -60.30 8.37 47.77
C ARG A 259 -59.12 7.61 47.17
N PHE A 260 -58.12 7.28 48.00
CA PHE A 260 -57.02 6.42 47.59
C PHE A 260 -57.49 5.05 47.10
N ASN A 261 -58.38 4.38 47.85
CA ASN A 261 -58.92 3.08 47.44
C ASN A 261 -59.62 3.15 46.09
N ARG A 262 -60.44 4.18 45.84
CA ARG A 262 -61.11 4.39 44.55
C ARG A 262 -60.11 4.60 43.42
N ASP A 263 -59.13 5.49 43.60
CA ASP A 263 -58.13 5.78 42.58
C ASP A 263 -57.28 4.53 42.24
N VAL A 264 -56.99 3.68 43.24
CA VAL A 264 -56.34 2.38 43.04
C VAL A 264 -57.24 1.43 42.25
N ASP A 265 -58.52 1.30 42.61
CA ASP A 265 -59.46 0.40 41.93
C ASP A 265 -59.73 0.82 40.49
N GLU A 266 -59.84 2.13 40.21
CA GLU A 266 -59.94 2.68 38.86
C GLU A 266 -58.68 2.35 38.04
N THR A 267 -57.49 2.51 38.64
CA THR A 267 -56.21 2.19 37.98
C THR A 267 -56.08 0.69 37.71
N ILE A 268 -56.48 -0.17 38.65
CA ILE A 268 -56.52 -1.63 38.46
C ILE A 268 -57.50 -1.99 37.35
N SER A 269 -58.68 -1.35 37.27
CA SER A 269 -59.64 -1.59 36.20
C SER A 269 -59.06 -1.24 34.82
N TRP A 270 -58.32 -0.13 34.71
CA TRP A 270 -57.62 0.25 33.48
C TRP A 270 -56.52 -0.75 33.12
N ILE A 271 -55.74 -1.22 34.11
CA ILE A 271 -54.74 -2.26 33.89
C ILE A 271 -55.40 -3.53 33.35
N LYS A 272 -56.50 -4.01 33.96
CA LYS A 272 -57.22 -5.22 33.51
C LYS A 272 -57.81 -5.08 32.10
N GLU A 273 -58.29 -3.89 31.72
CA GLU A 273 -58.75 -3.62 30.35
C GLU A 273 -57.59 -3.75 29.34
N LYS A 274 -56.44 -3.15 29.65
CA LYS A 274 -55.24 -3.25 28.80
C LYS A 274 -54.66 -4.67 28.77
N GLU A 275 -54.79 -5.42 29.86
CA GLU A 275 -54.36 -6.82 29.95
C GLU A 275 -55.12 -7.71 28.96
N GLN A 276 -56.43 -7.50 28.80
CA GLN A 276 -57.23 -8.24 27.79
C GLN A 276 -56.74 -8.01 26.37
N LEU A 277 -56.20 -6.82 26.05
CA LEU A 277 -55.61 -6.53 24.75
C LEU A 277 -54.27 -7.27 24.55
N MET A 278 -53.52 -7.50 25.62
CA MET A 278 -52.25 -8.24 25.58
C MET A 278 -52.44 -9.75 25.42
N ALA A 279 -53.59 -10.29 25.86
CA ALA A 279 -53.92 -11.72 25.79
C ALA A 279 -54.30 -12.26 24.40
N SER A 280 -54.20 -11.45 23.33
CA SER A 280 -54.52 -11.91 21.97
C SER A 280 -53.42 -12.79 21.36
N ASP A 281 -53.74 -13.99 20.90
CA ASP A 281 -52.75 -14.86 20.22
C ASP A 281 -52.50 -14.50 18.74
N ASP A 282 -52.94 -13.33 18.28
CA ASP A 282 -52.68 -12.86 16.92
C ASP A 282 -51.30 -12.18 16.83
N PHE A 283 -50.37 -12.86 16.17
CA PHE A 283 -49.01 -12.40 15.92
C PHE A 283 -48.74 -12.06 14.44
N GLY A 284 -49.79 -12.02 13.60
CA GLY A 284 -49.69 -11.76 12.17
C GLY A 284 -49.24 -12.97 11.35
N ARG A 285 -49.67 -13.01 10.08
CA ARG A 285 -49.47 -14.15 9.16
C ARG A 285 -48.57 -13.83 7.96
N ASP A 286 -48.25 -12.55 7.79
CA ASP A 286 -47.44 -11.99 6.72
C ASP A 286 -46.72 -10.74 7.24
N LEU A 287 -45.65 -10.31 6.57
CA LEU A 287 -44.80 -9.21 7.05
C LEU A 287 -45.59 -7.93 7.35
N ALA A 288 -46.56 -7.58 6.51
CA ALA A 288 -47.37 -6.38 6.66
C ALA A 288 -48.29 -6.44 7.89
N SER A 289 -48.94 -7.58 8.13
CA SER A 289 -49.79 -7.79 9.31
C SER A 289 -48.98 -7.78 10.61
N VAL A 290 -47.79 -8.39 10.65
CA VAL A 290 -46.94 -8.31 11.85
C VAL A 290 -46.47 -6.88 12.13
N GLN A 291 -46.04 -6.14 11.10
CA GLN A 291 -45.62 -4.74 11.26
C GLN A 291 -46.76 -3.85 11.77
N ALA A 292 -47.99 -4.07 11.32
CA ALA A 292 -49.16 -3.34 11.82
C ALA A 292 -49.44 -3.67 13.29
N LEU A 293 -49.31 -4.94 13.69
CA LEU A 293 -49.47 -5.37 15.08
C LEU A 293 -48.36 -4.85 15.99
N LEU A 294 -47.10 -4.81 15.54
CA LEU A 294 -45.99 -4.20 16.27
C LEU A 294 -46.23 -2.71 16.52
N ARG A 295 -46.64 -1.94 15.50
CA ARG A 295 -46.99 -0.51 15.67
C ARG A 295 -48.14 -0.31 16.66
N LYS A 296 -49.15 -1.19 16.62
CA LYS A 296 -50.26 -1.16 17.56
C LYS A 296 -49.78 -1.47 18.99
N HIS A 297 -48.85 -2.41 19.13
CA HIS A 297 -48.25 -2.78 20.41
C HIS A 297 -47.36 -1.67 20.99
N GLU A 298 -46.53 -1.00 20.17
CA GLU A 298 -45.80 0.20 20.59
C GLU A 298 -46.75 1.29 21.11
N GLY A 299 -47.96 1.41 20.53
CA GLY A 299 -49.01 2.29 21.03
C GLY A 299 -49.42 1.93 22.47
N LEU A 300 -49.61 0.64 22.73
CA LEU A 300 -49.94 0.13 24.06
C LEU A 300 -48.78 0.30 25.05
N GLU A 301 -47.52 0.13 24.63
CA GLU A 301 -46.35 0.37 25.49
C GLU A 301 -46.25 1.83 25.94
N ARG A 302 -46.60 2.79 25.07
CA ARG A 302 -46.70 4.21 25.45
C ARG A 302 -47.82 4.45 26.48
N ASP A 303 -48.97 3.79 26.32
CA ASP A 303 -50.05 3.85 27.32
C ASP A 303 -49.59 3.25 28.67
N LEU A 304 -48.84 2.15 28.64
CA LEU A 304 -48.28 1.53 29.85
C LEU A 304 -47.29 2.45 30.56
N ALA A 305 -46.44 3.18 29.83
CA ALA A 305 -45.51 4.13 30.45
C ALA A 305 -46.25 5.21 31.28
N ALA A 306 -47.39 5.72 30.78
CA ALA A 306 -48.22 6.65 31.55
C ALA A 306 -48.88 6.00 32.78
N LEU A 307 -49.28 4.73 32.67
CA LEU A 307 -49.80 3.96 33.81
C LEU A 307 -48.71 3.71 34.87
N GLU A 308 -47.45 3.52 34.46
CA GLU A 308 -46.33 3.33 35.40
C GLU A 308 -46.17 4.55 36.32
N ASP A 309 -46.22 5.76 35.76
CA ASP A 309 -46.14 7.00 36.55
C ASP A 309 -47.32 7.14 37.52
N LYS A 310 -48.53 6.75 37.09
CA LYS A 310 -49.73 6.73 37.95
C LYS A 310 -49.60 5.70 39.08
N VAL A 311 -49.09 4.50 38.80
CA VAL A 311 -48.82 3.46 39.81
C VAL A 311 -47.79 3.91 40.83
N LYS A 312 -46.70 4.56 40.39
CA LYS A 312 -45.68 5.14 41.28
C LYS A 312 -46.27 6.23 42.18
N ALA A 313 -47.08 7.12 41.63
CA ALA A 313 -47.74 8.18 42.39
C ALA A 313 -48.69 7.61 43.46
N LEU A 314 -49.49 6.59 43.12
CA LEU A 314 -50.36 5.92 44.08
C LEU A 314 -49.57 5.14 45.14
N CYS A 315 -48.45 4.51 44.80
CA CYS A 315 -47.59 3.87 45.79
C CYS A 315 -46.99 4.88 46.78
N ALA A 316 -46.54 6.05 46.31
CA ALA A 316 -46.05 7.12 47.17
C ALA A 316 -47.15 7.70 48.07
N GLU A 317 -48.37 7.82 47.54
CA GLU A 317 -49.54 8.23 48.32
C GLU A 317 -49.93 7.18 49.38
N ALA A 318 -49.84 5.89 49.05
CA ALA A 318 -50.03 4.80 50.01
C ALA A 318 -49.00 4.90 51.16
N ASP A 319 -47.73 5.12 50.85
CA ASP A 319 -46.66 5.30 51.85
C ASP A 319 -46.95 6.49 52.78
N ARG A 320 -47.43 7.61 52.23
CA ARG A 320 -47.83 8.79 53.02
C ARG A 320 -49.03 8.50 53.92
N LEU A 321 -50.09 7.89 53.37
CA LEU A 321 -51.32 7.61 54.11
C LEU A 321 -51.11 6.57 55.23
N GLN A 322 -50.23 5.59 55.04
CA GLN A 322 -49.86 4.64 56.10
C GLN A 322 -49.20 5.32 57.31
N GLN A 323 -48.39 6.36 57.08
CA GLN A 323 -47.76 7.12 58.16
C GLN A 323 -48.77 8.02 58.89
N CYS A 324 -49.67 8.67 58.15
CA CYS A 324 -50.66 9.58 58.73
C CYS A 324 -51.85 8.86 59.38
N HIS A 325 -52.23 7.68 58.89
CA HIS A 325 -53.43 6.94 59.31
C HIS A 325 -53.12 5.47 59.70
N PRO A 326 -52.44 5.23 60.85
CA PRO A 326 -51.96 3.90 61.23
C PRO A 326 -53.05 2.82 61.37
N LEU A 327 -54.28 3.20 61.73
CA LEU A 327 -55.40 2.27 61.88
C LEU A 327 -55.86 1.65 60.55
N SER A 328 -55.64 2.36 59.43
CA SER A 328 -55.98 1.90 58.08
C SER A 328 -54.75 1.40 57.31
N ALA A 329 -53.56 1.41 57.90
CA ALA A 329 -52.30 1.09 57.22
C ALA A 329 -52.31 -0.31 56.59
N THR A 330 -52.86 -1.32 57.28
CA THR A 330 -52.98 -2.69 56.75
C THR A 330 -53.88 -2.74 55.50
N GLN A 331 -55.01 -2.02 55.51
CA GLN A 331 -55.91 -1.97 54.36
C GLN A 331 -55.26 -1.28 53.16
N ILE A 332 -54.58 -0.15 53.40
CA ILE A 332 -53.84 0.61 52.38
C ILE A 332 -52.72 -0.26 51.79
N GLN A 333 -52.01 -1.03 52.63
CA GLN A 333 -50.95 -1.93 52.18
C GLN A 333 -51.49 -3.05 51.28
N VAL A 334 -52.63 -3.68 51.64
CA VAL A 334 -53.26 -4.70 50.79
C VAL A 334 -53.64 -4.12 49.42
N LYS A 335 -54.24 -2.92 49.38
CA LYS A 335 -54.59 -2.25 48.12
C LYS A 335 -53.37 -1.87 47.28
N ARG A 336 -52.28 -1.42 47.90
CA ARG A 336 -51.01 -1.17 47.23
C ARG A 336 -50.42 -2.45 46.63
N GLU A 337 -50.39 -3.54 47.40
CA GLU A 337 -49.89 -4.83 46.93
C GLU A 337 -50.72 -5.37 45.76
N GLU A 338 -52.05 -5.21 45.80
CA GLU A 338 -52.95 -5.54 44.70
C GLU A 338 -52.61 -4.74 43.44
N LEU A 339 -52.40 -3.42 43.56
CA LEU A 339 -52.00 -2.57 42.43
C LEU A 339 -50.66 -3.01 41.84
N ILE A 340 -49.64 -3.25 42.67
CA ILE A 340 -48.29 -3.66 42.24
C ILE A 340 -48.35 -5.02 41.53
N ALA A 341 -49.11 -5.98 42.07
CA ALA A 341 -49.25 -7.30 41.47
C ALA A 341 -49.88 -7.23 40.07
N ASN A 342 -50.97 -6.46 39.90
CA ASN A 342 -51.60 -6.26 38.58
C ASN A 342 -50.65 -5.54 37.61
N TRP A 343 -49.89 -4.54 38.09
CA TRP A 343 -48.90 -3.82 37.27
C TRP A 343 -47.76 -4.73 36.77
N GLU A 344 -47.19 -5.56 37.64
CA GLU A 344 -46.12 -6.50 37.27
C GLU A 344 -46.60 -7.58 36.29
N GLN A 345 -47.85 -8.05 36.45
CA GLN A 345 -48.47 -9.00 35.54
C GLN A 345 -48.63 -8.44 34.13
N ILE A 346 -49.22 -7.25 33.96
CA ILE A 346 -49.37 -6.65 32.63
C ILE A 346 -48.03 -6.30 31.99
N ARG A 347 -47.03 -5.88 32.79
CA ARG A 347 -45.68 -5.61 32.29
C ARG A 347 -45.03 -6.87 31.72
N THR A 348 -45.20 -8.00 32.40
CA THR A 348 -44.70 -9.31 31.95
C THR A 348 -45.39 -9.74 30.66
N LEU A 349 -46.73 -9.67 30.60
CA LEU A 349 -47.51 -10.02 29.41
C LEU A 349 -47.19 -9.12 28.21
N ALA A 350 -46.97 -7.82 28.43
CA ALA A 350 -46.57 -6.90 27.38
C ALA A 350 -45.19 -7.28 26.81
N ALA A 351 -44.20 -7.56 27.66
CA ALA A 351 -42.87 -7.98 27.24
C ALA A 351 -42.88 -9.32 26.48
N GLU A 352 -43.64 -10.31 26.97
CA GLU A 352 -43.81 -11.60 26.31
C GLU A 352 -44.48 -11.45 24.93
N ARG A 353 -45.55 -10.64 24.85
CA ARG A 353 -46.21 -10.34 23.58
C ARG A 353 -45.27 -9.63 22.60
N HIS A 354 -44.50 -8.65 23.06
CA HIS A 354 -43.51 -7.94 22.25
C HIS A 354 -42.48 -8.92 21.67
N ALA A 355 -41.93 -9.81 22.51
CA ALA A 355 -40.97 -10.82 22.09
C ALA A 355 -41.56 -11.75 21.03
N ARG A 356 -42.79 -12.24 21.22
CA ARG A 356 -43.49 -13.11 20.24
C ARG A 356 -43.83 -12.38 18.94
N LEU A 357 -44.23 -11.11 18.99
CA LEU A 357 -44.45 -10.29 17.79
C LEU A 357 -43.15 -10.04 17.02
N ASN A 358 -42.05 -9.81 17.72
CA ASN A 358 -40.74 -9.61 17.11
C ASN A 358 -40.19 -10.92 16.49
N ASP A 359 -40.40 -12.05 17.15
CA ASP A 359 -40.12 -13.39 16.61
C ASP A 359 -40.91 -13.64 15.32
N SER A 360 -42.24 -13.42 15.35
CA SER A 360 -43.10 -13.50 14.16
C SER A 360 -42.64 -12.56 13.04
N TYR A 361 -42.22 -11.33 13.39
CA TYR A 361 -41.74 -10.36 12.41
C TYR A 361 -40.47 -10.85 11.71
N ARG A 362 -39.50 -11.34 12.47
CA ARG A 362 -38.24 -11.88 11.92
C ARG A 362 -38.50 -13.07 11.02
N LEU A 363 -39.40 -13.99 11.43
CA LEU A 363 -39.81 -15.12 10.59
C LEU A 363 -40.49 -14.64 9.30
N GLN A 364 -41.49 -13.75 9.38
CA GLN A 364 -42.23 -13.29 8.21
C GLN A 364 -41.37 -12.44 7.27
N ARG A 365 -40.37 -11.74 7.80
CA ARG A 365 -39.35 -11.04 7.00
C ARG A 365 -38.51 -12.04 6.21
N PHE A 366 -37.95 -13.05 6.88
CA PHE A 366 -37.21 -14.13 6.23
C PHE A 366 -38.06 -14.86 5.16
N LEU A 367 -39.31 -15.19 5.47
CA LEU A 367 -40.22 -15.85 4.52
C LEU A 367 -40.64 -14.95 3.35
N ALA A 368 -40.62 -13.62 3.51
CA ALA A 368 -40.82 -12.69 2.40
C ALA A 368 -39.60 -12.71 1.48
N ASP A 369 -38.40 -12.53 2.04
CA ASP A 369 -37.14 -12.56 1.30
C ASP A 369 -36.95 -13.91 0.57
N PHE A 370 -37.30 -15.03 1.23
CA PHE A 370 -37.33 -16.36 0.62
C PHE A 370 -38.21 -16.43 -0.64
N ARG A 371 -39.44 -15.89 -0.57
CA ARG A 371 -40.39 -15.92 -1.69
C ARG A 371 -39.90 -15.08 -2.85
N ASP A 372 -39.41 -13.88 -2.56
CA ASP A 372 -38.90 -12.95 -3.57
C ASP A 372 -37.69 -13.57 -4.30
N LEU A 373 -36.72 -14.12 -3.56
CA LEU A 373 -35.55 -14.80 -4.13
C LEU A 373 -35.93 -16.04 -4.94
N THR A 374 -36.85 -16.88 -4.45
CA THR A 374 -37.28 -18.09 -5.17
C THR A 374 -38.01 -17.74 -6.48
N SER A 375 -38.86 -16.70 -6.47
CA SER A 375 -39.53 -16.21 -7.68
C SER A 375 -38.50 -15.71 -8.70
N TRP A 376 -37.55 -14.89 -8.25
CA TRP A 376 -36.49 -14.37 -9.10
C TRP A 376 -35.60 -15.46 -9.69
N VAL A 377 -35.21 -16.48 -8.90
CA VAL A 377 -34.46 -17.64 -9.42
C VAL A 377 -35.24 -18.35 -10.52
N THR A 378 -36.54 -18.56 -10.30
CA THR A 378 -37.40 -19.23 -11.29
C THR A 378 -37.48 -18.43 -12.59
N GLU A 379 -37.61 -17.11 -12.50
CA GLU A 379 -37.63 -16.19 -13.64
C GLU A 379 -36.28 -16.18 -14.39
N MET A 380 -35.16 -16.10 -13.66
CA MET A 380 -33.81 -16.14 -14.25
C MET A 380 -33.51 -17.48 -14.93
N LYS A 381 -33.90 -18.61 -14.30
CA LYS A 381 -33.81 -19.95 -14.93
C LYS A 381 -34.63 -20.02 -16.22
N ALA A 382 -35.79 -19.37 -16.26
CA ALA A 382 -36.61 -19.32 -17.47
C ALA A 382 -35.95 -18.47 -18.58
N LEU A 383 -35.35 -17.33 -18.23
CA LEU A 383 -34.61 -16.47 -19.17
C LEU A 383 -33.41 -17.20 -19.78
N ILE A 384 -32.58 -17.84 -18.96
CA ILE A 384 -31.40 -18.59 -19.42
C ILE A 384 -31.78 -19.72 -20.39
N ASN A 385 -32.95 -20.34 -20.21
CA ASN A 385 -33.45 -21.41 -21.06
C ASN A 385 -34.20 -20.94 -22.32
N ALA A 386 -34.65 -19.67 -22.37
CA ALA A 386 -35.52 -19.18 -23.44
C ALA A 386 -34.79 -18.97 -24.77
N ASP A 387 -33.51 -18.65 -24.71
CA ASP A 387 -32.69 -18.40 -25.89
C ASP A 387 -32.48 -19.69 -26.72
N GLU A 388 -32.51 -19.59 -28.04
CA GLU A 388 -32.14 -20.68 -28.94
C GLU A 388 -30.66 -20.55 -29.36
N LEU A 389 -30.02 -21.64 -29.78
CA LEU A 389 -28.64 -21.59 -30.29
C LEU A 389 -28.59 -20.83 -31.62
N ALA A 390 -27.57 -20.00 -31.80
CA ALA A 390 -27.38 -19.23 -33.02
C ALA A 390 -26.91 -20.09 -34.20
N ASN A 391 -27.23 -19.63 -35.41
CA ASN A 391 -26.84 -20.25 -36.67
C ASN A 391 -25.75 -19.47 -37.43
N ASP A 392 -25.20 -18.43 -36.81
CA ASP A 392 -24.07 -17.65 -37.31
C ASP A 392 -23.19 -17.13 -36.16
N VAL A 393 -22.00 -16.63 -36.51
CA VAL A 393 -21.00 -16.17 -35.54
C VAL A 393 -21.51 -14.95 -34.74
N ALA A 394 -22.14 -13.99 -35.42
CA ALA A 394 -22.64 -12.77 -34.78
C ALA A 394 -23.77 -13.04 -33.78
N GLY A 395 -24.68 -13.97 -34.11
CA GLY A 395 -25.73 -14.41 -33.19
C GLY A 395 -25.17 -15.16 -31.99
N ALA A 396 -24.12 -15.98 -32.18
CA ALA A 396 -23.47 -16.70 -31.08
C ALA A 396 -22.75 -15.75 -30.12
N GLU A 397 -22.05 -14.74 -30.64
CA GLU A 397 -21.45 -13.65 -29.84
C GLU A 397 -22.51 -12.89 -29.04
N ALA A 398 -23.63 -12.50 -29.67
CA ALA A 398 -24.72 -11.80 -29.00
C ALA A 398 -25.42 -12.62 -27.91
N LEU A 399 -25.41 -13.96 -28.02
CA LEU A 399 -25.89 -14.85 -26.97
C LEU A 399 -24.91 -14.94 -25.80
N LEU A 400 -23.60 -15.01 -26.06
CA LEU A 400 -22.56 -14.98 -25.03
C LEU A 400 -22.57 -13.66 -24.25
N ASP A 401 -22.72 -12.53 -24.93
CA ASP A 401 -22.80 -11.21 -24.30
C ASP A 401 -24.02 -11.11 -23.36
N ARG A 402 -25.22 -11.49 -23.83
CA ARG A 402 -26.43 -11.53 -22.98
C ARG A 402 -26.31 -12.52 -21.82
N HIS A 403 -25.67 -13.66 -22.06
CA HIS A 403 -25.44 -14.64 -21.00
C HIS A 403 -24.53 -14.09 -19.89
N GLN A 404 -23.56 -13.24 -20.26
CA GLN A 404 -22.71 -12.51 -19.32
C GLN A 404 -23.49 -11.41 -18.56
N GLU A 405 -24.46 -10.74 -19.20
CA GLU A 405 -25.38 -9.81 -18.53
C GLU A 405 -26.20 -10.54 -17.45
N HIS A 406 -26.75 -11.73 -17.76
CA HIS A 406 -27.46 -12.55 -16.78
C HIS A 406 -26.56 -12.95 -15.60
N LYS A 407 -25.27 -13.19 -15.84
CA LYS A 407 -24.31 -13.44 -14.74
C LYS A 407 -24.19 -12.23 -13.81
N GLY A 408 -24.13 -11.03 -14.38
CA GLY A 408 -24.12 -9.78 -13.63
C GLY A 408 -25.35 -9.60 -12.75
N GLU A 409 -26.54 -9.96 -13.26
CA GLU A 409 -27.77 -9.96 -12.47
C GLU A 409 -27.73 -11.00 -11.33
N ILE A 410 -27.20 -12.20 -11.59
CA ILE A 410 -27.03 -13.23 -10.56
C ILE A 410 -26.09 -12.75 -9.45
N ASP A 411 -24.95 -12.17 -9.80
CA ASP A 411 -23.98 -11.66 -8.84
C ASP A 411 -24.54 -10.49 -8.00
N ALA A 412 -25.38 -9.64 -8.59
CA ALA A 412 -26.02 -8.55 -7.85
C ALA A 412 -27.01 -9.03 -6.77
N HIS A 413 -27.56 -10.25 -6.91
CA HIS A 413 -28.50 -10.83 -5.94
C HIS A 413 -27.81 -11.66 -4.85
N GLU A 414 -26.50 -11.94 -4.97
CA GLU A 414 -25.72 -12.71 -4.00
C GLU A 414 -25.82 -12.14 -2.57
N ASP A 415 -25.78 -10.82 -2.42
CA ASP A 415 -25.92 -10.17 -1.10
C ASP A 415 -27.32 -10.39 -0.49
N SER A 416 -28.36 -10.47 -1.33
CA SER A 416 -29.72 -10.77 -0.89
C SER A 416 -29.84 -12.22 -0.41
N PHE A 417 -29.20 -13.18 -1.10
CA PHE A 417 -29.12 -14.57 -0.64
C PHE A 417 -28.39 -14.69 0.69
N LYS A 418 -27.25 -14.00 0.85
CA LYS A 418 -26.51 -13.98 2.12
C LYS A 418 -27.32 -13.37 3.24
N SER A 419 -27.99 -12.24 3.01
CA SER A 419 -28.86 -11.60 4.01
C SER A 419 -30.00 -12.53 4.43
N ALA A 420 -30.60 -13.28 3.49
CA ALA A 420 -31.64 -14.25 3.80
C ALA A 420 -31.08 -15.44 4.59
N ASP A 421 -29.89 -15.95 4.24
CA ASP A 421 -29.20 -17.00 4.99
C ASP A 421 -28.87 -16.56 6.42
N GLU A 422 -28.22 -15.41 6.59
CA GLU A 422 -27.89 -14.83 7.90
C GLU A 422 -29.12 -14.63 8.78
N SER A 423 -30.21 -14.11 8.19
CA SER A 423 -31.49 -13.93 8.89
C SER A 423 -32.09 -15.27 9.33
N GLY A 424 -32.03 -16.30 8.47
CA GLY A 424 -32.49 -17.64 8.80
C GLY A 424 -31.60 -18.32 9.85
N GLN A 425 -30.28 -18.23 9.74
CA GLN A 425 -29.34 -18.78 10.72
C GLN A 425 -29.50 -18.11 12.09
N ALA A 426 -29.74 -16.80 12.13
CA ALA A 426 -30.03 -16.08 13.36
C ALA A 426 -31.32 -16.58 14.05
N LEU A 427 -32.36 -16.89 13.27
CA LEU A 427 -33.58 -17.51 13.79
C LEU A 427 -33.32 -18.90 14.37
N LEU A 428 -32.48 -19.72 13.71
CA LEU A 428 -32.11 -21.05 14.20
C LEU A 428 -31.28 -20.97 15.49
N ALA A 429 -30.30 -20.08 15.55
CA ALA A 429 -29.44 -19.89 16.72
C ALA A 429 -30.22 -19.41 17.95
N ALA A 430 -31.29 -18.63 17.74
CA ALA A 430 -32.18 -18.17 18.79
C ALA A 430 -33.17 -19.25 19.28
N GLY A 431 -33.20 -20.45 18.67
CA GLY A 431 -34.16 -21.50 19.03
C GLY A 431 -35.61 -21.14 18.68
N HIS A 432 -35.81 -20.42 17.58
CA HIS A 432 -37.13 -19.92 17.17
C HIS A 432 -38.16 -21.06 17.00
N TYR A 433 -39.43 -20.81 17.33
CA TYR A 433 -40.48 -21.85 17.32
C TYR A 433 -40.72 -22.50 15.94
N ALA A 434 -40.38 -21.79 14.86
CA ALA A 434 -40.48 -22.26 13.47
C ALA A 434 -39.12 -22.73 12.89
N SER A 435 -38.19 -23.16 13.73
CA SER A 435 -36.83 -23.56 13.30
C SER A 435 -36.82 -24.63 12.20
N ASP A 436 -37.76 -25.58 12.23
CA ASP A 436 -37.82 -26.64 11.20
C ASP A 436 -38.22 -26.09 9.83
N GLU A 437 -39.19 -25.17 9.78
CA GLU A 437 -39.60 -24.48 8.56
C GLU A 437 -38.45 -23.62 8.03
N VAL A 438 -37.79 -22.83 8.89
CA VAL A 438 -36.63 -22.01 8.49
C VAL A 438 -35.52 -22.87 7.89
N ARG A 439 -35.19 -24.01 8.50
CA ARG A 439 -34.16 -24.93 8.01
C ARG A 439 -34.52 -25.51 6.63
N GLU A 440 -35.78 -25.89 6.43
CA GLU A 440 -36.27 -26.35 5.12
C GLU A 440 -36.12 -25.25 4.07
N LYS A 441 -36.55 -24.02 4.36
CA LYS A 441 -36.50 -22.90 3.41
C LYS A 441 -35.07 -22.45 3.09
N LEU A 442 -34.16 -22.48 4.06
CA LEU A 442 -32.73 -22.25 3.82
C LEU A 442 -32.13 -23.32 2.90
N ALA A 443 -32.45 -24.60 3.13
CA ALA A 443 -31.98 -25.69 2.28
C ALA A 443 -32.49 -25.52 0.84
N VAL A 444 -33.77 -25.18 0.66
CA VAL A 444 -34.36 -24.89 -0.66
C VAL A 444 -33.67 -23.70 -1.33
N LEU A 445 -33.44 -22.59 -0.65
CA LEU A 445 -32.72 -21.44 -1.26
C LEU A 445 -31.30 -21.82 -1.68
N SER A 446 -30.59 -22.59 -0.85
CA SER A 446 -29.25 -23.06 -1.18
C SER A 446 -29.25 -23.98 -2.40
N GLU A 447 -30.21 -24.89 -2.51
CA GLU A 447 -30.36 -25.80 -3.66
C GLU A 447 -30.77 -25.03 -4.92
N GLU A 448 -31.72 -24.11 -4.83
CA GLU A 448 -32.20 -23.29 -5.94
C GLU A 448 -31.11 -22.38 -6.50
N SER A 449 -30.31 -21.75 -5.63
CA SER A 449 -29.15 -20.93 -5.99
C SER A 449 -28.05 -21.75 -6.68
N ALA A 450 -27.70 -22.90 -6.11
CA ALA A 450 -26.72 -23.81 -6.73
C ALA A 450 -27.19 -24.30 -8.10
N ALA A 451 -28.46 -24.69 -8.22
CA ALA A 451 -29.05 -25.13 -9.48
C ALA A 451 -29.14 -24.01 -10.54
N LEU A 452 -29.31 -22.74 -10.13
CA LEU A 452 -29.26 -21.61 -11.05
C LEU A 452 -27.85 -21.40 -11.61
N LEU A 453 -26.82 -21.46 -10.76
CA LEU A 453 -25.42 -21.34 -11.18
C LEU A 453 -24.99 -22.51 -12.07
N GLU A 454 -25.42 -23.74 -11.76
CA GLU A 454 -25.17 -24.91 -12.60
C GLU A 454 -25.84 -24.78 -13.96
N LEU A 455 -27.10 -24.33 -14.01
CA LEU A 455 -27.82 -24.07 -15.27
C LEU A 455 -27.10 -23.00 -16.10
N TRP A 456 -26.70 -21.90 -15.47
CA TRP A 456 -25.96 -20.83 -16.13
C TRP A 456 -24.67 -21.38 -16.74
N GLU A 457 -23.87 -22.12 -15.96
CA GLU A 457 -22.60 -22.69 -16.43
C GLU A 457 -22.78 -23.71 -17.55
N LEU A 458 -23.79 -24.58 -17.46
CA LEU A 458 -24.14 -25.51 -18.53
C LEU A 458 -24.51 -24.77 -19.82
N ARG A 459 -25.25 -23.67 -19.70
CA ARG A 459 -25.67 -22.85 -20.84
C ARG A 459 -24.50 -22.07 -21.45
N ARG A 460 -23.56 -21.56 -20.63
CA ARG A 460 -22.31 -20.95 -21.08
C ARG A 460 -21.54 -21.90 -21.99
N GLN A 461 -21.34 -23.14 -21.54
CA GLN A 461 -20.64 -24.16 -22.32
C GLN A 461 -21.35 -24.45 -23.64
N GLN A 462 -22.69 -24.48 -23.67
CA GLN A 462 -23.45 -24.64 -24.90
C GLN A 462 -23.27 -23.46 -25.86
N TYR A 463 -23.25 -22.21 -25.38
CA TYR A 463 -23.03 -21.03 -26.22
C TYR A 463 -21.60 -20.93 -26.75
N GLU A 464 -20.60 -21.28 -25.94
CA GLU A 464 -19.21 -21.34 -26.39
C GLU A 464 -19.01 -22.42 -27.45
N GLN A 465 -19.57 -23.62 -27.23
CA GLN A 465 -19.61 -24.67 -28.25
C GLN A 465 -20.33 -24.19 -29.52
N CYS A 466 -21.47 -23.52 -29.38
CA CYS A 466 -22.17 -22.95 -30.54
C CYS A 466 -21.30 -21.95 -31.31
N MET A 467 -20.60 -21.06 -30.61
CA MET A 467 -19.68 -20.11 -31.22
C MET A 467 -18.55 -20.82 -31.98
N ASP A 468 -17.90 -21.80 -31.34
CA ASP A 468 -16.84 -22.61 -31.95
C ASP A 468 -17.34 -23.34 -33.21
N LEU A 469 -18.56 -23.88 -33.18
CA LEU A 469 -19.19 -24.54 -34.32
C LEU A 469 -19.42 -23.55 -35.48
N GLN A 470 -19.93 -22.34 -35.20
CA GLN A 470 -20.16 -21.34 -36.24
C GLN A 470 -18.86 -20.82 -36.84
N LEU A 471 -17.80 -20.66 -36.04
CA LEU A 471 -16.45 -20.37 -36.53
C LEU A 471 -15.93 -21.48 -37.44
N PHE A 472 -16.08 -22.74 -37.03
CA PHE A 472 -15.67 -23.90 -37.82
C PHE A 472 -16.40 -23.94 -39.17
N TYR A 473 -17.72 -23.70 -39.19
CA TYR A 473 -18.51 -23.69 -40.42
C TYR A 473 -18.08 -22.57 -41.38
N ARG A 474 -17.93 -21.34 -40.88
CA ARG A 474 -17.46 -20.19 -41.67
C ARG A 474 -16.10 -20.48 -42.31
N ASP A 475 -15.16 -21.00 -41.52
CA ASP A 475 -13.78 -21.19 -41.98
C ASP A 475 -13.66 -22.41 -42.93
N THR A 476 -14.45 -23.46 -42.69
CA THR A 476 -14.58 -24.60 -43.63
C THR A 476 -15.13 -24.13 -44.98
N GLU A 477 -16.16 -23.28 -45.00
CA GLU A 477 -16.74 -22.75 -46.24
C GLU A 477 -15.74 -21.87 -47.01
N GLN A 478 -14.91 -21.08 -46.32
CA GLN A 478 -13.85 -20.30 -46.97
C GLN A 478 -12.81 -21.20 -47.66
N VAL A 479 -12.40 -22.28 -47.00
CA VAL A 479 -11.46 -23.25 -47.58
C VAL A 479 -12.09 -24.03 -48.73
N ASP A 480 -13.35 -24.45 -48.62
CA ASP A 480 -14.07 -25.13 -49.71
C ASP A 480 -14.17 -24.26 -50.98
N ASN A 481 -14.45 -22.97 -50.81
CA ASN A 481 -14.47 -22.00 -51.90
C ASN A 481 -13.09 -21.80 -52.54
N TRP A 482 -12.03 -21.86 -51.75
CA TRP A 482 -10.66 -21.79 -52.25
C TRP A 482 -10.26 -23.08 -52.99
N MET A 483 -10.53 -24.26 -52.43
CA MET A 483 -10.22 -25.55 -53.05
C MET A 483 -10.91 -25.72 -54.40
N SER A 484 -12.18 -25.31 -54.50
CA SER A 484 -12.93 -25.36 -55.77
C SER A 484 -12.26 -24.57 -56.90
N LYS A 485 -11.59 -23.45 -56.59
CA LYS A 485 -10.82 -22.67 -57.57
C LYS A 485 -9.52 -23.39 -57.99
N GLN A 486 -8.85 -24.07 -57.06
CA GLN A 486 -7.62 -24.83 -57.35
C GLN A 486 -7.91 -26.11 -58.15
N GLU A 487 -9.00 -26.80 -57.83
CA GLU A 487 -9.46 -27.97 -58.60
C GLU A 487 -9.75 -27.61 -60.06
N ALA A 488 -10.31 -26.42 -60.30
CA ALA A 488 -10.56 -25.86 -61.63
C ALA A 488 -9.27 -25.59 -62.42
N PHE A 489 -8.18 -25.16 -61.77
CA PHE A 489 -6.87 -25.00 -62.42
C PHE A 489 -6.32 -26.35 -62.91
N LEU A 490 -6.45 -27.39 -62.08
CA LEU A 490 -5.92 -28.73 -62.38
C LEU A 490 -6.71 -29.49 -63.45
N LEU A 491 -7.91 -29.05 -63.81
CA LEU A 491 -8.72 -29.63 -64.89
C LEU A 491 -8.15 -29.43 -66.31
N ASN A 492 -7.14 -28.56 -66.46
CA ASN A 492 -6.49 -28.36 -67.74
C ASN A 492 -5.52 -29.54 -68.06
N GLU A 493 -5.80 -30.29 -69.13
CA GLU A 493 -5.00 -31.46 -69.55
C GLU A 493 -3.93 -31.15 -70.60
N ASP A 494 -3.71 -29.88 -70.94
CA ASP A 494 -2.68 -29.48 -71.90
C ASP A 494 -1.27 -29.80 -71.38
N LEU A 495 -0.55 -30.61 -72.16
CA LEU A 495 0.82 -31.04 -71.88
C LEU A 495 1.87 -30.35 -72.76
N GLY A 496 1.48 -29.46 -73.68
CA GLY A 496 2.38 -28.81 -74.64
C GLY A 496 2.82 -29.70 -75.81
N ASP A 497 3.00 -29.10 -76.97
CA ASP A 497 3.35 -29.75 -78.25
C ASP A 497 4.79 -29.48 -78.72
N SER A 498 5.54 -28.72 -77.93
CA SER A 498 6.92 -28.28 -78.20
C SER A 498 7.66 -28.02 -76.89
N LEU A 499 8.99 -28.07 -76.92
CA LEU A 499 9.82 -27.89 -75.72
C LEU A 499 9.48 -26.57 -74.98
N ASP A 500 9.38 -25.46 -75.71
CA ASP A 500 9.08 -24.14 -75.15
C ASP A 500 7.67 -24.07 -74.52
N SER A 501 6.68 -24.75 -75.13
CA SER A 501 5.31 -24.82 -74.62
C SER A 501 5.23 -25.60 -73.30
N VAL A 502 5.93 -26.73 -73.23
CA VAL A 502 5.99 -27.57 -72.01
C VAL A 502 6.71 -26.85 -70.87
N GLU A 503 7.82 -26.15 -71.13
CA GLU A 503 8.53 -25.37 -70.11
C GLU A 503 7.66 -24.26 -69.50
N ALA A 504 6.88 -23.57 -70.33
CA ALA A 504 5.95 -22.53 -69.86
C ALA A 504 4.83 -23.12 -68.98
N LEU A 505 4.32 -24.30 -69.33
CA LEU A 505 3.32 -25.02 -68.54
C LEU A 505 3.89 -25.55 -67.21
N LEU A 506 5.11 -26.09 -67.21
CA LEU A 506 5.83 -26.49 -66.00
C LEU A 506 6.03 -25.32 -65.05
N LYS A 507 6.42 -24.15 -65.55
CA LYS A 507 6.58 -22.95 -64.74
C LYS A 507 5.26 -22.47 -64.11
N LYS A 508 4.17 -22.44 -64.88
CA LYS A 508 2.83 -22.12 -64.35
C LYS A 508 2.36 -23.11 -63.28
N HIS A 509 2.66 -24.39 -63.46
CA HIS A 509 2.32 -25.44 -62.48
C HIS A 509 3.15 -25.30 -61.20
N GLU A 510 4.42 -24.92 -61.32
CA GLU A 510 5.29 -24.66 -60.17
C GLU A 510 4.82 -23.44 -59.35
N ASP A 511 4.35 -22.37 -60.01
CA ASP A 511 3.74 -21.22 -59.32
C ASP A 511 2.41 -21.61 -58.61
N PHE A 512 1.62 -22.51 -59.22
CA PHE A 512 0.44 -23.09 -58.59
C PHE A 512 0.80 -23.92 -57.34
N GLU A 513 1.82 -24.78 -57.39
CA GLU A 513 2.25 -25.58 -56.24
C GLU A 513 2.75 -24.72 -55.07
N LYS A 514 3.44 -23.60 -55.35
CA LYS A 514 3.82 -22.63 -54.32
C LYS A 514 2.59 -22.00 -53.65
N SER A 515 1.58 -21.62 -54.43
CA SER A 515 0.31 -21.10 -53.91
C SER A 515 -0.46 -22.16 -53.10
N LEU A 516 -0.43 -23.42 -53.52
CA LEU A 516 -1.05 -24.54 -52.82
C LEU A 516 -0.37 -24.76 -51.46
N SER A 517 0.97 -24.79 -51.44
CA SER A 517 1.77 -24.97 -50.23
C SER A 517 1.61 -23.82 -49.22
N ALA A 518 1.48 -22.58 -49.68
CA ALA A 518 1.32 -21.42 -48.79
C ALA A 518 -0.01 -21.43 -48.02
N GLN A 519 -1.04 -22.08 -48.57
CA GLN A 519 -2.39 -22.12 -47.99
C GLN A 519 -2.69 -23.40 -47.20
N GLU A 520 -1.79 -24.39 -47.24
CA GLU A 520 -1.88 -25.66 -46.50
C GLU A 520 -1.96 -25.44 -44.98
N GLU A 521 -1.30 -24.40 -44.45
CA GLU A 521 -1.35 -24.06 -43.03
C GLU A 521 -2.78 -23.75 -42.56
N LYS A 522 -3.62 -23.16 -43.41
CA LYS A 522 -5.03 -22.87 -43.08
C LYS A 522 -5.87 -24.13 -42.95
N ILE A 523 -5.63 -25.13 -43.80
CA ILE A 523 -6.33 -26.42 -43.75
C ILE A 523 -5.88 -27.20 -42.52
N THR A 524 -4.57 -27.16 -42.21
CA THR A 524 -4.01 -27.81 -41.01
C THR A 524 -4.57 -27.18 -39.73
N ALA A 525 -4.67 -25.86 -39.66
CA ALA A 525 -5.29 -25.17 -38.53
C ALA A 525 -6.77 -25.54 -38.33
N LEU A 526 -7.53 -25.69 -39.43
CA LEU A 526 -8.92 -26.15 -39.42
C LEU A 526 -9.07 -27.60 -38.95
N ASP A 527 -8.16 -28.49 -39.36
CA ASP A 527 -8.10 -29.88 -38.89
C ASP A 527 -7.81 -29.98 -37.39
N GLU A 528 -6.83 -29.20 -36.91
CA GLU A 528 -6.52 -29.11 -35.49
C GLU A 528 -7.70 -28.56 -34.68
N PHE A 529 -8.38 -27.53 -35.20
CA PHE A 529 -9.55 -26.95 -34.56
C PHE A 529 -10.71 -27.96 -34.49
N ALA A 530 -11.04 -28.61 -35.59
CA ALA A 530 -12.07 -29.66 -35.64
C ALA A 530 -11.75 -30.83 -34.70
N THR A 531 -10.49 -31.26 -34.68
CA THR A 531 -10.03 -32.36 -33.81
C THR A 531 -10.14 -31.99 -32.33
N LYS A 532 -9.84 -30.75 -31.94
CA LYS A 532 -10.07 -30.26 -30.57
C LYS A 532 -11.55 -30.27 -30.20
N LEU A 533 -12.44 -29.83 -31.09
CA LEU A 533 -13.89 -29.87 -30.83
C LEU A 533 -14.38 -31.30 -30.59
N ILE A 534 -13.92 -32.26 -31.40
CA ILE A 534 -14.27 -33.67 -31.24
C ILE A 534 -13.73 -34.24 -29.92
N GLN A 535 -12.48 -33.95 -29.56
CA GLN A 535 -11.86 -34.42 -28.32
C GLN A 535 -12.55 -33.87 -27.06
N ASN A 536 -13.08 -32.65 -27.14
CA ASN A 536 -13.79 -32.00 -26.04
C ASN A 536 -15.27 -32.42 -25.94
N ASN A 537 -15.70 -33.47 -26.67
CA ASN A 537 -17.10 -33.93 -26.73
C ASN A 537 -18.09 -32.82 -27.10
N HIS A 538 -17.72 -31.98 -28.06
CA HIS A 538 -18.61 -30.94 -28.59
C HIS A 538 -19.96 -31.54 -29.04
N TYR A 539 -21.09 -30.87 -28.74
CA TYR A 539 -22.42 -31.44 -29.00
C TYR A 539 -22.68 -31.84 -30.47
N ALA A 540 -22.03 -31.15 -31.42
CA ALA A 540 -22.08 -31.43 -32.86
C ALA A 540 -20.85 -32.22 -33.38
N MET A 541 -20.15 -32.97 -32.54
CA MET A 541 -18.89 -33.65 -32.90
C MET A 541 -18.99 -34.58 -34.12
N GLU A 542 -20.12 -35.27 -34.33
CA GLU A 542 -20.30 -36.14 -35.51
C GLU A 542 -20.35 -35.35 -36.82
N ASP A 543 -21.02 -34.21 -36.82
CA ASP A 543 -21.09 -33.31 -37.99
C ASP A 543 -19.73 -32.67 -38.26
N VAL A 544 -19.03 -32.25 -37.21
CA VAL A 544 -17.66 -31.70 -37.29
C VAL A 544 -16.69 -32.74 -37.85
N ALA A 545 -16.74 -33.98 -37.35
CA ALA A 545 -15.91 -35.08 -37.84
C ALA A 545 -16.16 -35.38 -39.32
N THR A 546 -17.44 -35.46 -39.72
CA THR A 546 -17.81 -35.72 -41.12
C THR A 546 -17.27 -34.63 -42.05
N ARG A 547 -17.39 -33.35 -41.68
CA ARG A 547 -16.88 -32.23 -42.48
C ARG A 547 -15.36 -32.17 -42.53
N ARG A 548 -14.69 -32.41 -41.39
CA ARG A 548 -13.22 -32.48 -41.31
C ARG A 548 -12.69 -33.59 -42.23
N ASP A 549 -13.25 -34.78 -42.14
CA ASP A 549 -12.80 -35.93 -42.92
C ASP A 549 -13.04 -35.71 -44.43
N ALA A 550 -14.17 -35.08 -44.80
CA ALA A 550 -14.43 -34.66 -46.18
C ALA A 550 -13.40 -33.63 -46.67
N LEU A 551 -13.07 -32.62 -45.85
CA LEU A 551 -12.07 -31.60 -46.15
C LEU A 551 -10.69 -32.22 -46.39
N LEU A 552 -10.24 -33.10 -45.49
CA LEU A 552 -8.94 -33.77 -45.57
C LEU A 552 -8.86 -34.72 -46.78
N SER A 553 -9.94 -35.45 -47.07
CA SER A 553 -10.03 -36.31 -48.25
C SER A 553 -9.91 -35.49 -49.54
N ARG A 554 -10.62 -34.36 -49.61
CA ARG A 554 -10.58 -33.43 -50.75
C ARG A 554 -9.18 -32.80 -50.93
N ARG A 555 -8.52 -32.42 -49.83
CA ARG A 555 -7.14 -31.94 -49.81
C ARG A 555 -6.16 -32.98 -50.37
N ASN A 556 -6.26 -34.24 -49.93
CA ASN A 556 -5.40 -35.32 -50.42
C ASN A 556 -5.58 -35.54 -51.92
N ALA A 557 -6.84 -35.59 -52.39
CA ALA A 557 -7.14 -35.71 -53.82
C ALA A 557 -6.58 -34.54 -54.64
N LEU A 558 -6.61 -33.32 -54.10
CA LEU A 558 -6.06 -32.13 -54.75
C LEU A 558 -4.53 -32.23 -54.90
N HIS A 559 -3.81 -32.65 -53.85
CA HIS A 559 -2.36 -32.88 -53.88
C HIS A 559 -1.96 -34.00 -54.84
N GLU A 560 -2.66 -35.15 -54.80
CA GLU A 560 -2.41 -36.26 -55.72
C GLU A 560 -2.59 -35.81 -57.18
N ARG A 561 -3.64 -35.02 -57.46
CA ARG A 561 -3.91 -34.52 -58.81
C ARG A 561 -2.89 -33.48 -59.28
N ALA A 562 -2.37 -32.65 -58.37
CA ALA A 562 -1.28 -31.73 -58.66
C ALA A 562 0.03 -32.48 -58.99
N MET A 563 0.38 -33.49 -58.19
CA MET A 563 1.56 -34.34 -58.42
C MET A 563 1.47 -35.12 -59.73
N TYR A 564 0.30 -35.70 -60.02
CA TYR A 564 0.05 -36.42 -61.26
C TYR A 564 0.26 -35.52 -62.48
N ARG A 565 -0.30 -34.30 -62.45
CA ARG A 565 -0.11 -33.33 -63.53
C ARG A 565 1.36 -32.91 -63.71
N ARG A 566 2.10 -32.70 -62.61
CA ARG A 566 3.55 -32.40 -62.66
C ARG A 566 4.32 -33.52 -63.35
N ALA A 567 4.02 -34.78 -63.02
CA ALA A 567 4.64 -35.94 -63.64
C ALA A 567 4.34 -36.00 -65.15
N GLN A 568 3.08 -35.79 -65.56
CA GLN A 568 2.72 -35.76 -66.97
C GLN A 568 3.40 -34.64 -67.76
N LEU A 569 3.56 -33.45 -67.18
CA LEU A 569 4.28 -32.34 -67.80
C LEU A 569 5.79 -32.63 -67.93
N ALA A 570 6.39 -33.27 -66.92
CA ALA A 570 7.79 -33.70 -66.97
C ALA A 570 8.01 -34.80 -68.02
N ASP A 571 7.10 -35.75 -68.14
CA ASP A 571 7.11 -36.79 -69.18
C ASP A 571 7.04 -36.15 -70.57
N SER A 572 6.09 -35.23 -70.80
CA SER A 572 5.98 -34.47 -72.04
C SER A 572 7.27 -33.70 -72.38
N PHE A 573 7.93 -33.10 -71.39
CA PHE A 573 9.19 -32.36 -71.59
C PHE A 573 10.30 -33.28 -72.14
N HIS A 574 10.49 -34.45 -71.51
CA HIS A 574 11.50 -35.41 -71.96
C HIS A 574 11.17 -35.98 -73.35
N LEU A 575 9.89 -36.17 -73.69
CA LEU A 575 9.47 -36.59 -75.02
C LEU A 575 9.82 -35.55 -76.09
N GLN A 576 9.48 -34.28 -75.86
CA GLN A 576 9.74 -33.21 -76.83
C GLN A 576 11.24 -32.98 -77.03
N GLN A 577 12.04 -33.10 -75.96
CA GLN A 577 13.50 -33.09 -76.06
C GLN A 577 14.03 -34.24 -76.93
N PHE A 578 13.55 -35.47 -76.71
CA PHE A 578 13.95 -36.65 -77.48
C PHE A 578 13.59 -36.52 -78.98
N PHE A 579 12.40 -36.01 -79.31
CA PHE A 579 12.00 -35.82 -80.71
C PHE A 579 12.89 -34.82 -81.45
N ARG A 580 13.24 -33.71 -80.81
CA ARG A 580 14.18 -32.73 -81.37
C ARG A 580 15.54 -33.37 -81.67
N ASP A 581 16.12 -34.07 -80.68
CA ASP A 581 17.45 -34.69 -80.81
C ASP A 581 17.46 -35.79 -81.89
N SER A 582 16.35 -36.56 -82.01
CA SER A 582 16.17 -37.58 -83.05
C SER A 582 16.10 -37.00 -84.46
N ASP A 583 15.36 -35.90 -84.66
CA ASP A 583 15.20 -35.27 -85.99
C ASP A 583 16.51 -34.64 -86.47
N GLU A 584 17.27 -34.00 -85.57
CA GLU A 584 18.60 -33.47 -85.86
C GLU A 584 19.59 -34.59 -86.29
N LEU A 585 19.60 -35.73 -85.59
CA LEU A 585 20.46 -36.88 -85.90
C LEU A 585 20.07 -37.57 -87.21
N LYS A 586 18.78 -37.77 -87.46
CA LYS A 586 18.27 -38.37 -88.70
C LYS A 586 18.69 -37.58 -89.94
N SER A 587 18.61 -36.25 -89.87
CA SER A 587 19.01 -35.37 -90.96
C SER A 587 20.50 -35.54 -91.31
N TRP A 588 21.33 -35.60 -90.27
CA TRP A 588 22.79 -35.75 -90.41
C TRP A 588 23.20 -37.11 -91.02
N VAL A 589 22.62 -38.23 -90.56
CA VAL A 589 22.94 -39.58 -91.08
C VAL A 589 22.60 -39.70 -92.58
N ASN A 590 21.46 -39.15 -93.01
CA ASN A 590 21.04 -39.18 -94.41
C ASN A 590 21.96 -38.39 -95.34
N GLU A 591 22.58 -37.31 -94.86
CA GLU A 591 23.58 -36.55 -95.61
C GLU A 591 24.82 -37.40 -95.89
N LYS A 592 25.35 -38.08 -94.86
CA LYS A 592 26.59 -38.87 -94.95
C LYS A 592 26.44 -40.16 -95.76
N MET A 593 25.25 -40.76 -95.80
CA MET A 593 24.94 -41.93 -96.65
C MET A 593 25.28 -41.76 -98.14
N LYS A 594 25.16 -40.52 -98.65
CA LYS A 594 25.47 -40.21 -100.04
C LYS A 594 26.97 -40.33 -100.36
N THR A 595 27.85 -40.20 -99.37
CA THR A 595 29.31 -40.24 -99.54
C THR A 595 29.87 -41.67 -99.49
N ALA A 596 29.24 -42.57 -98.72
CA ALA A 596 29.71 -43.95 -98.55
C ALA A 596 29.56 -44.83 -99.80
N THR A 597 28.56 -44.56 -100.65
CA THR A 597 28.16 -45.41 -101.80
C THR A 597 28.82 -45.07 -103.15
N ASP A 598 29.76 -44.12 -103.18
CA ASP A 598 30.44 -43.68 -104.42
C ASP A 598 31.59 -44.64 -104.87
N GLU A 599 31.71 -44.94 -106.17
CA GLU A 599 32.62 -45.95 -106.78
C GLU A 599 34.03 -45.44 -107.16
N ALA A 600 34.61 -44.50 -106.41
CA ALA A 600 35.90 -43.86 -106.75
C ALA A 600 37.19 -44.74 -106.68
N TYR A 601 37.09 -46.03 -106.36
CA TYR A 601 38.24 -46.93 -106.09
C TYR A 601 38.83 -47.66 -107.33
N LYS A 602 38.25 -47.50 -108.53
CA LYS A 602 38.69 -48.18 -109.77
C LYS A 602 39.81 -47.45 -110.55
N ASP A 603 40.28 -46.29 -110.05
CA ASP A 603 41.29 -45.44 -110.72
C ASP A 603 42.62 -45.43 -109.91
N PRO A 604 43.77 -45.83 -110.52
CA PRO A 604 45.07 -46.02 -109.84
C PRO A 604 45.75 -44.73 -109.34
N SER A 605 45.26 -43.55 -109.73
CA SER A 605 45.85 -42.28 -109.32
C SER A 605 45.40 -41.90 -107.90
N ASN A 606 46.36 -41.52 -107.05
CA ASN A 606 46.15 -41.10 -105.66
C ASN A 606 45.42 -42.12 -104.77
N LEU A 607 45.80 -43.40 -104.83
CA LEU A 607 45.23 -44.47 -103.98
C LEU A 607 45.33 -44.13 -102.48
N GLN A 608 46.44 -43.54 -102.05
CA GLN A 608 46.65 -43.17 -100.65
C GLN A 608 45.75 -42.01 -100.20
N GLY A 609 45.52 -41.00 -101.04
CA GLY A 609 44.56 -39.92 -100.74
C GLY A 609 43.12 -40.42 -100.74
N LYS A 610 42.79 -41.42 -101.57
CA LYS A 610 41.48 -42.09 -101.57
C LYS A 610 41.29 -42.95 -100.31
N VAL A 611 42.32 -43.65 -99.84
CA VAL A 611 42.34 -44.38 -98.56
C VAL A 611 42.27 -43.41 -97.36
N GLN A 612 43.02 -42.31 -97.36
CA GLN A 612 43.01 -41.31 -96.29
C GLN A 612 41.69 -40.55 -96.19
N LYS A 613 41.08 -40.15 -97.32
CA LYS A 613 39.74 -39.55 -97.31
C LYS A 613 38.69 -40.51 -96.78
N HIS A 614 38.82 -41.81 -97.08
CA HIS A 614 37.94 -42.83 -96.54
C HIS A 614 38.17 -43.08 -95.04
N GLN A 615 39.42 -43.10 -94.58
CA GLN A 615 39.78 -43.18 -93.16
C GLN A 615 39.33 -41.95 -92.35
N ALA A 616 39.42 -40.75 -92.94
CA ALA A 616 38.92 -39.53 -92.30
C ALA A 616 37.39 -39.54 -92.20
N PHE A 617 36.70 -40.08 -93.20
CA PHE A 617 35.25 -40.30 -93.16
C PHE A 617 34.88 -41.37 -92.12
N GLU A 618 35.61 -42.49 -92.01
CA GLU A 618 35.43 -43.49 -90.95
C GLU A 618 35.67 -42.90 -89.55
N ALA A 619 36.66 -42.01 -89.39
CA ALA A 619 36.91 -41.32 -88.12
C ALA A 619 35.81 -40.31 -87.76
N GLU A 620 35.25 -39.57 -88.73
CA GLU A 620 34.10 -38.69 -88.53
C GLU A 620 32.86 -39.48 -88.08
N LEU A 621 32.64 -40.67 -88.67
CA LEU A 621 31.58 -41.58 -88.24
C LEU A 621 31.83 -42.09 -86.81
N SER A 622 33.06 -42.52 -86.50
CA SER A 622 33.40 -42.98 -85.15
C SER A 622 33.24 -41.90 -84.07
N ALA A 623 33.48 -40.63 -84.37
CA ALA A 623 33.30 -39.52 -83.43
C ALA A 623 31.82 -39.24 -83.11
N ASN A 624 30.92 -39.46 -84.08
CA ASN A 624 29.48 -39.25 -83.93
C ASN A 624 28.74 -40.47 -83.34
N GLN A 625 29.43 -41.60 -83.12
CA GLN A 625 28.88 -42.79 -82.45
C GLN A 625 28.28 -42.44 -81.08
N SER A 626 28.96 -41.58 -80.31
CA SER A 626 28.51 -41.12 -78.99
C SER A 626 27.14 -40.42 -79.00
N ARG A 627 26.77 -39.76 -80.11
CA ARG A 627 25.47 -39.08 -80.26
C ARG A 627 24.35 -40.07 -80.55
N ILE A 628 24.64 -41.13 -81.31
CA ILE A 628 23.71 -42.25 -81.52
C ILE A 628 23.50 -43.01 -80.21
N ASP A 629 24.57 -43.30 -79.48
CA ASP A 629 24.51 -43.97 -78.18
C ASP A 629 23.74 -43.13 -77.13
N ALA A 630 23.90 -41.80 -77.16
CA ALA A 630 23.16 -40.88 -76.30
C ALA A 630 21.66 -40.83 -76.63
N LEU A 631 21.31 -40.79 -77.92
CA LEU A 631 19.91 -40.85 -78.38
C LEU A 631 19.28 -42.21 -78.03
N GLU A 632 20.01 -43.31 -78.24
CA GLU A 632 19.57 -44.67 -77.88
C GLU A 632 19.37 -44.79 -76.37
N LYS A 633 20.29 -44.26 -75.57
CA LYS A 633 20.15 -44.26 -74.10
C LYS A 633 18.99 -43.37 -73.63
N ALA A 634 18.73 -42.24 -74.27
CA ALA A 634 17.61 -41.35 -73.94
C ALA A 634 16.26 -41.99 -74.33
N GLY A 635 16.17 -42.57 -75.52
CA GLY A 635 14.98 -43.28 -75.99
C GLY A 635 14.70 -44.55 -75.18
N GLN A 636 15.74 -45.34 -74.87
CA GLN A 636 15.61 -46.54 -74.05
C GLN A 636 15.15 -46.21 -72.64
N LYS A 637 15.65 -45.14 -72.03
CA LYS A 637 15.15 -44.67 -70.73
C LYS A 637 13.66 -44.35 -70.75
N LEU A 638 13.17 -43.67 -71.78
CA LEU A 638 11.73 -43.36 -71.94
C LEU A 638 10.90 -44.64 -72.12
N ILE A 639 11.44 -45.64 -72.83
CA ILE A 639 10.77 -46.94 -73.01
C ILE A 639 10.75 -47.75 -71.70
N ASP A 640 11.88 -47.79 -70.99
CA ASP A 640 12.04 -48.55 -69.74
C ASP A 640 11.11 -48.05 -68.63
N VAL A 641 10.85 -46.74 -68.58
CA VAL A 641 9.87 -46.14 -67.65
C VAL A 641 8.42 -46.21 -68.15
N ASN A 642 8.17 -46.91 -69.26
CA ASN A 642 6.86 -47.10 -69.86
C ASN A 642 6.15 -45.77 -70.19
N HIS A 643 6.89 -44.80 -70.73
CA HIS A 643 6.38 -43.51 -71.15
C HIS A 643 5.19 -43.65 -72.12
N TYR A 644 4.20 -42.74 -72.09
CA TYR A 644 2.96 -42.87 -72.89
C TYR A 644 3.21 -42.93 -74.41
N ALA A 645 4.30 -42.30 -74.87
CA ALA A 645 4.74 -42.30 -76.28
C ALA A 645 5.86 -43.31 -76.58
N LYS A 646 6.07 -44.35 -75.74
CA LYS A 646 7.16 -45.34 -75.88
C LYS A 646 7.24 -45.99 -77.27
N ASP A 647 6.10 -46.25 -77.91
CA ASP A 647 6.05 -46.92 -79.21
C ASP A 647 6.54 -45.98 -80.33
N GLU A 648 6.22 -44.68 -80.22
CA GLU A 648 6.69 -43.63 -81.12
C GLU A 648 8.18 -43.33 -80.91
N VAL A 649 8.63 -43.30 -79.66
CA VAL A 649 10.05 -43.18 -79.27
C VAL A 649 10.84 -44.36 -79.83
N ALA A 650 10.36 -45.60 -79.65
CA ALA A 650 11.00 -46.80 -80.16
C ALA A 650 11.06 -46.83 -81.69
N ALA A 651 9.99 -46.43 -82.37
CA ALA A 651 9.96 -46.36 -83.83
C ALA A 651 11.01 -45.38 -84.38
N ARG A 652 11.09 -44.17 -83.81
CA ARG A 652 12.06 -43.14 -84.21
C ARG A 652 13.51 -43.53 -83.88
N MET A 653 13.74 -44.08 -82.68
CA MET A 653 15.06 -44.57 -82.27
C MET A 653 15.57 -45.66 -83.22
N ASN A 654 14.74 -46.67 -83.52
CA ASN A 654 15.10 -47.75 -84.43
C ASN A 654 15.33 -47.27 -85.87
N GLU A 655 14.59 -46.26 -86.32
CA GLU A 655 14.78 -45.66 -87.64
C GLU A 655 16.18 -45.03 -87.76
N VAL A 656 16.59 -44.21 -86.79
CA VAL A 656 17.91 -43.56 -86.77
C VAL A 656 19.04 -44.61 -86.65
N ILE A 657 18.90 -45.61 -85.76
CA ILE A 657 19.87 -46.70 -85.58
C ILE A 657 20.01 -47.55 -86.87
N SER A 658 18.91 -47.83 -87.56
CA SER A 658 18.92 -48.59 -88.82
C SER A 658 19.64 -47.84 -89.94
N LEU A 659 19.39 -46.53 -90.06
CA LEU A 659 20.10 -45.67 -91.02
C LEU A 659 21.61 -45.61 -90.72
N TRP A 660 21.98 -45.59 -89.43
CA TRP A 660 23.37 -45.62 -89.00
C TRP A 660 24.09 -46.94 -89.36
N LYS A 661 23.47 -48.09 -89.11
CA LYS A 661 24.07 -49.40 -89.45
C LYS A 661 24.31 -49.56 -90.95
N LYS A 662 23.35 -49.15 -91.79
CA LYS A 662 23.50 -49.18 -93.26
C LYS A 662 24.66 -48.30 -93.75
N LEU A 663 24.95 -47.20 -93.06
CA LEU A 663 26.04 -46.29 -93.40
C LEU A 663 27.41 -46.94 -93.15
N LEU A 664 27.54 -47.69 -92.04
CA LEU A 664 28.75 -48.42 -91.67
C LEU A 664 29.05 -49.55 -92.67
N GLU A 665 28.05 -50.37 -93.01
CA GLU A 665 28.21 -51.48 -93.95
C GLU A 665 28.64 -51.02 -95.37
N ALA A 666 28.05 -49.92 -95.86
CA ALA A 666 28.42 -49.35 -97.15
C ALA A 666 29.87 -48.81 -97.17
N THR A 667 30.35 -48.34 -96.03
CA THR A 667 31.72 -47.82 -95.86
C THR A 667 32.74 -48.97 -95.88
N GLU A 668 32.49 -50.05 -95.12
CA GLU A 668 33.43 -51.19 -94.97
C GLU A 668 33.75 -51.91 -96.29
N LEU A 669 32.74 -52.12 -97.15
CA LEU A 669 32.89 -52.82 -98.43
C LEU A 669 33.84 -52.07 -99.40
N LYS A 670 33.83 -50.73 -99.36
CA LYS A 670 34.70 -49.86 -100.18
C LYS A 670 36.16 -49.94 -99.71
N GLY A 671 36.40 -50.11 -98.41
CA GLY A 671 37.72 -50.21 -97.80
C GLY A 671 38.49 -51.51 -98.08
N ILE A 672 37.82 -52.65 -98.34
CA ILE A 672 38.50 -53.93 -98.65
C ILE A 672 39.22 -53.87 -100.01
N LYS A 673 38.54 -53.39 -101.06
CA LYS A 673 39.09 -53.36 -102.43
C LYS A 673 40.22 -52.35 -102.62
N LEU A 674 40.26 -51.29 -101.81
CA LEU A 674 41.37 -50.33 -101.77
C LEU A 674 42.64 -50.90 -101.11
N ARG A 675 42.55 -51.94 -100.27
CA ARG A 675 43.66 -52.49 -99.49
C ARG A 675 44.59 -53.43 -100.26
N GLU A 676 44.09 -54.27 -101.16
CA GLU A 676 44.93 -55.21 -101.93
C GLU A 676 45.87 -54.50 -102.91
N ALA A 677 45.37 -53.46 -103.59
CA ALA A 677 46.19 -52.58 -104.42
C ALA A 677 47.15 -51.69 -103.59
N ASN A 678 46.82 -51.43 -102.32
CA ASN A 678 47.68 -50.75 -101.36
C ASN A 678 48.77 -51.69 -100.79
N GLN A 679 48.62 -53.02 -100.74
CA GLN A 679 49.59 -53.91 -100.06
C GLN A 679 50.99 -53.94 -100.71
N GLN A 680 51.07 -53.84 -102.03
CA GLN A 680 52.35 -53.70 -102.72
C GLN A 680 52.92 -52.28 -102.64
N GLN A 681 52.05 -51.27 -102.59
CA GLN A 681 52.46 -49.91 -102.22
C GLN A 681 52.94 -49.87 -100.76
N GLN A 682 52.32 -50.63 -99.84
CA GLN A 682 52.62 -50.72 -98.42
C GLN A 682 53.94 -51.44 -98.15
N PHE A 683 54.39 -52.42 -98.95
CA PHE A 683 55.75 -52.94 -98.75
C PHE A 683 56.81 -51.84 -99.00
N ASN A 684 56.68 -51.14 -100.13
CA ASN A 684 57.56 -50.02 -100.46
C ASN A 684 57.40 -48.85 -99.47
N ARG A 685 56.19 -48.63 -98.98
CA ARG A 685 55.88 -47.60 -98.00
C ARG A 685 56.27 -47.98 -96.58
N ASN A 686 56.27 -49.26 -96.19
CA ASN A 686 56.75 -49.72 -94.88
C ASN A 686 58.26 -49.58 -94.79
N VAL A 687 58.97 -49.79 -95.90
CA VAL A 687 60.40 -49.46 -96.01
C VAL A 687 60.57 -47.93 -95.94
N GLU A 688 59.83 -47.14 -96.72
CA GLU A 688 59.90 -45.67 -96.67
C GLU A 688 59.47 -45.10 -95.30
N ASP A 689 58.50 -45.71 -94.60
CA ASP A 689 57.97 -45.31 -93.30
C ASP A 689 58.98 -45.63 -92.20
N ILE A 690 59.73 -46.74 -92.29
CA ILE A 690 60.85 -46.99 -91.39
C ILE A 690 62.04 -46.09 -91.77
N GLU A 691 62.27 -45.75 -93.05
CA GLU A 691 63.30 -44.77 -93.44
C GLU A 691 62.96 -43.34 -92.99
N LEU A 692 61.68 -42.96 -93.01
CA LEU A 692 61.12 -41.71 -92.48
C LEU A 692 61.13 -41.70 -90.96
N TRP A 693 60.73 -42.80 -90.32
CA TRP A 693 60.84 -42.95 -88.87
C TRP A 693 62.31 -42.89 -88.45
N LEU A 694 63.23 -43.56 -89.14
CA LEU A 694 64.67 -43.43 -88.88
C LEU A 694 65.12 -41.97 -89.06
N TYR A 695 64.63 -41.24 -90.08
CA TYR A 695 64.92 -39.82 -90.25
C TYR A 695 64.31 -38.94 -89.14
N GLU A 696 63.10 -39.24 -88.66
CA GLU A 696 62.44 -38.55 -87.54
C GLU A 696 63.12 -38.87 -86.21
N VAL A 697 63.55 -40.10 -85.99
CA VAL A 697 64.33 -40.52 -84.82
C VAL A 697 65.70 -39.85 -84.87
N GLU A 698 66.42 -39.89 -86.01
CA GLU A 698 67.66 -39.13 -86.22
C GLU A 698 67.44 -37.63 -85.97
N GLY A 699 66.28 -37.08 -86.39
CA GLY A 699 65.88 -35.69 -86.15
C GLY A 699 65.57 -35.37 -84.67
N HIS A 700 64.91 -36.27 -83.96
CA HIS A 700 64.68 -36.16 -82.51
C HIS A 700 66.00 -36.25 -81.74
N LEU A 701 66.92 -37.10 -82.18
CA LEU A 701 68.24 -37.24 -81.61
C LEU A 701 69.15 -36.04 -81.92
N ALA A 702 68.96 -35.39 -83.07
CA ALA A 702 69.62 -34.14 -83.47
C ALA A 702 69.01 -32.87 -82.85
N SER A 703 67.85 -32.98 -82.19
CA SER A 703 67.19 -31.84 -81.54
C SER A 703 68.07 -31.27 -80.41
N ASP A 704 68.14 -29.95 -80.28
CA ASP A 704 68.75 -29.28 -79.12
C ASP A 704 67.71 -28.84 -78.08
N ASP A 705 66.45 -29.31 -78.19
CA ASP A 705 65.43 -29.06 -77.18
C ASP A 705 65.55 -30.06 -76.03
N TYR A 706 66.07 -29.57 -74.91
CA TYR A 706 66.24 -30.32 -73.67
C TYR A 706 65.17 -29.99 -72.63
N GLY A 707 64.12 -29.22 -72.99
CA GLY A 707 62.97 -28.86 -72.15
C GLY A 707 63.16 -27.58 -71.33
N LYS A 708 62.07 -26.80 -71.21
CA LYS A 708 62.07 -25.45 -70.60
C LYS A 708 61.55 -25.39 -69.16
N ASP A 709 60.89 -26.45 -68.69
CA ASP A 709 60.32 -26.56 -67.34
C ASP A 709 60.39 -28.02 -66.85
N LEU A 710 60.28 -28.23 -65.54
CA LEU A 710 60.51 -29.55 -64.92
C LEU A 710 59.62 -30.64 -65.52
N THR A 711 58.35 -30.34 -65.75
CA THR A 711 57.40 -31.28 -66.34
C THR A 711 57.74 -31.58 -67.79
N ASN A 712 58.13 -30.57 -68.57
CA ASN A 712 58.53 -30.70 -69.96
C ASN A 712 59.84 -31.49 -70.09
N VAL A 713 60.83 -31.27 -69.21
CA VAL A 713 62.07 -32.08 -69.21
C VAL A 713 61.79 -33.51 -68.77
N GLN A 714 60.98 -33.74 -67.74
CA GLN A 714 60.57 -35.10 -67.34
C GLN A 714 59.75 -35.78 -68.44
N ASN A 715 58.90 -35.04 -69.14
CA ASN A 715 58.16 -35.53 -70.29
C ASN A 715 59.08 -35.77 -71.48
N LEU A 716 60.14 -34.99 -71.68
CA LEU A 716 61.15 -35.20 -72.72
C LEU A 716 62.08 -36.37 -72.36
N GLN A 717 62.41 -36.59 -71.10
CA GLN A 717 63.09 -37.81 -70.64
C GLN A 717 62.20 -39.03 -70.78
N LYS A 718 60.90 -38.91 -70.44
CA LYS A 718 59.93 -39.99 -70.69
C LYS A 718 59.74 -40.20 -72.18
N LYS A 719 59.67 -39.15 -73.01
CA LYS A 719 59.62 -39.24 -74.48
C LYS A 719 60.90 -39.82 -75.04
N HIS A 720 62.06 -39.52 -74.47
CA HIS A 720 63.36 -40.09 -74.89
C HIS A 720 63.50 -41.54 -74.42
N ALA A 721 63.03 -41.89 -73.23
CA ALA A 721 62.94 -43.27 -72.77
C ALA A 721 61.89 -44.07 -73.57
N LEU A 722 60.79 -43.42 -73.96
CA LEU A 722 59.83 -43.96 -74.92
C LEU A 722 60.44 -44.06 -76.30
N LEU A 723 61.31 -43.14 -76.74
CA LEU A 723 62.05 -43.22 -77.99
C LEU A 723 63.08 -44.35 -77.95
N GLU A 724 63.78 -44.55 -76.82
CA GLU A 724 64.66 -45.70 -76.59
C GLU A 724 63.88 -47.01 -76.62
N ALA A 725 62.70 -47.04 -75.98
CA ALA A 725 61.79 -48.19 -76.00
C ALA A 725 61.14 -48.38 -77.38
N ASP A 726 60.85 -47.31 -78.12
CA ASP A 726 60.26 -47.32 -79.45
C ASP A 726 61.29 -47.82 -80.46
N VAL A 727 62.53 -47.34 -80.40
CA VAL A 727 63.65 -47.88 -81.18
C VAL A 727 63.82 -49.37 -80.85
N ALA A 728 63.84 -49.77 -79.58
CA ALA A 728 63.94 -51.18 -79.19
C ALA A 728 62.73 -52.03 -79.65
N ALA A 729 61.51 -51.48 -79.61
CA ALA A 729 60.30 -52.16 -80.05
C ALA A 729 60.22 -52.29 -81.58
N HIS A 730 60.87 -51.38 -82.32
CA HIS A 730 61.00 -51.47 -83.76
C HIS A 730 62.02 -52.52 -84.21
N GLN A 731 62.78 -53.14 -83.30
CA GLN A 731 63.65 -54.28 -83.60
C GLN A 731 62.86 -55.42 -84.25
N ASP A 732 61.74 -55.84 -83.63
CA ASP A 732 60.88 -56.90 -84.16
C ASP A 732 60.28 -56.53 -85.53
N ARG A 733 60.14 -55.23 -85.82
CA ARG A 733 59.57 -54.69 -87.06
C ARG A 733 60.63 -54.60 -88.17
N ILE A 734 61.87 -54.27 -87.83
CA ILE A 734 63.05 -54.39 -88.70
C ILE A 734 63.31 -55.87 -89.03
N ASP A 735 63.23 -56.73 -88.03
CA ASP A 735 63.30 -58.19 -88.19
C ASP A 735 62.10 -58.70 -89.00
N GLY A 736 60.91 -58.13 -88.78
CA GLY A 736 59.68 -58.40 -89.51
C GLY A 736 59.76 -58.00 -90.98
N ILE A 737 60.32 -56.84 -91.34
CA ILE A 737 60.60 -56.44 -92.74
C ILE A 737 61.66 -57.37 -93.34
N THR A 738 62.64 -57.79 -92.55
CA THR A 738 63.65 -58.78 -92.95
C THR A 738 63.02 -60.15 -93.25
N ILE A 739 62.02 -60.56 -92.47
CA ILE A 739 61.24 -61.79 -92.68
C ILE A 739 60.24 -61.61 -93.84
N GLN A 740 59.56 -60.47 -93.97
CA GLN A 740 58.62 -60.19 -95.07
C GLN A 740 59.33 -60.11 -96.41
N ALA A 741 60.50 -59.47 -96.47
CA ALA A 741 61.34 -59.46 -97.66
C ALA A 741 61.73 -60.91 -98.06
N ARG A 742 62.02 -61.78 -97.08
CA ARG A 742 62.21 -63.22 -97.30
C ARG A 742 60.92 -63.93 -97.76
N GLN A 743 59.77 -63.63 -97.17
CA GLN A 743 58.47 -64.22 -97.56
C GLN A 743 58.03 -63.80 -98.97
N PHE A 744 58.23 -62.54 -99.37
CA PHE A 744 58.02 -62.10 -100.75
C PHE A 744 58.98 -62.81 -101.71
N GLN A 745 60.20 -63.13 -101.26
CA GLN A 745 61.15 -63.98 -101.98
C GLN A 745 60.66 -65.42 -102.13
N ASP A 746 60.19 -66.03 -101.04
CA ASP A 746 59.73 -67.42 -100.98
C ASP A 746 58.39 -67.62 -101.72
N ALA A 747 57.52 -66.60 -101.75
CA ALA A 747 56.20 -66.61 -102.40
C ALA A 747 56.23 -66.24 -103.90
N GLY A 748 57.40 -65.94 -104.48
CA GLY A 748 57.54 -65.61 -105.90
C GLY A 748 56.88 -64.28 -106.31
N HIS A 749 56.81 -63.31 -105.40
CA HIS A 749 56.27 -61.98 -105.68
C HIS A 749 57.07 -61.29 -106.80
N PHE A 750 56.40 -60.53 -107.67
CA PHE A 750 57.00 -60.12 -108.94
C PHE A 750 58.18 -59.12 -108.87
N ASP A 751 58.46 -58.52 -107.70
CA ASP A 751 59.51 -57.49 -107.49
C ASP A 751 60.56 -57.87 -106.40
N ALA A 752 60.82 -59.17 -106.20
CA ALA A 752 61.55 -59.68 -105.03
C ALA A 752 63.03 -59.24 -104.87
N ASP A 753 63.80 -58.97 -105.94
CA ASP A 753 65.23 -58.64 -105.84
C ASP A 753 65.52 -57.19 -105.36
N ASN A 754 64.68 -56.22 -105.75
CA ASN A 754 64.78 -54.83 -105.27
C ASN A 754 64.40 -54.72 -103.79
N ILE A 755 63.42 -55.51 -103.38
CA ILE A 755 62.95 -55.63 -101.99
C ILE A 755 64.12 -56.01 -101.05
N LYS A 756 65.00 -56.92 -101.47
CA LYS A 756 66.16 -57.35 -100.66
C LYS A 756 67.22 -56.25 -100.44
N LYS A 757 67.61 -55.52 -101.49
CA LYS A 757 68.63 -54.46 -101.36
C LYS A 757 68.20 -53.33 -100.43
N LYS A 758 66.92 -52.96 -100.48
CA LYS A 758 66.35 -51.95 -99.58
C LYS A 758 66.37 -52.39 -98.11
N GLN A 759 66.11 -53.67 -97.86
CA GLN A 759 66.16 -54.24 -96.51
C GLN A 759 67.56 -54.16 -95.88
N GLU A 760 68.62 -54.49 -96.62
CA GLU A 760 70.00 -54.46 -96.11
C GLU A 760 70.47 -53.03 -95.74
N ALA A 761 70.05 -52.00 -96.47
CA ALA A 761 70.38 -50.60 -96.19
C ALA A 761 69.65 -50.04 -94.95
N LEU A 762 68.40 -50.44 -94.74
CA LEU A 762 67.56 -50.05 -93.60
C LEU A 762 68.16 -50.48 -92.25
N VAL A 763 68.64 -51.73 -92.19
CA VAL A 763 69.24 -52.32 -90.98
C VAL A 763 70.51 -51.58 -90.57
N ALA A 764 71.32 -51.12 -91.53
CA ALA A 764 72.57 -50.40 -91.24
C ALA A 764 72.34 -49.02 -90.61
N ARG A 765 71.30 -48.28 -91.01
CA ARG A 765 70.96 -46.98 -90.40
C ARG A 765 70.37 -47.14 -89.00
N TYR A 766 69.56 -48.17 -88.77
CA TYR A 766 68.98 -48.47 -87.47
C TYR A 766 70.06 -48.72 -86.39
N GLU A 767 71.12 -49.46 -86.73
CA GLU A 767 72.24 -49.71 -85.81
C GLU A 767 73.04 -48.44 -85.44
N ALA A 768 73.07 -47.42 -86.32
CA ALA A 768 73.82 -46.18 -86.09
C ALA A 768 73.16 -45.22 -85.06
N LEU A 769 71.93 -45.49 -84.61
CA LEU A 769 71.20 -44.63 -83.65
C LEU A 769 71.70 -44.71 -82.20
N LYS A 770 72.42 -45.79 -81.85
CA LYS A 770 72.77 -46.12 -80.44
C LYS A 770 73.60 -45.03 -79.74
N GLU A 771 74.62 -44.48 -80.40
CA GLU A 771 75.52 -43.48 -79.81
C GLU A 771 74.84 -42.10 -79.60
N PRO A 772 74.13 -41.50 -80.58
CA PRO A 772 73.38 -40.26 -80.39
C PRO A 772 72.28 -40.34 -79.30
N MET A 773 71.65 -41.52 -79.13
CA MET A 773 70.67 -41.75 -78.06
C MET A 773 71.25 -41.61 -76.65
N ILE A 774 72.46 -42.13 -76.45
CA ILE A 774 73.18 -42.04 -75.16
C ILE A 774 73.57 -40.58 -74.89
N ALA A 775 74.11 -39.87 -75.89
CA ALA A 775 74.51 -38.47 -75.75
C ALA A 775 73.33 -37.53 -75.41
N ARG A 776 72.17 -37.71 -76.07
CA ARG A 776 70.95 -36.93 -75.79
C ARG A 776 70.37 -37.23 -74.40
N LYS A 777 70.41 -38.49 -73.96
CA LYS A 777 69.98 -38.89 -72.61
C LYS A 777 70.76 -38.16 -71.51
N GLN A 778 72.07 -38.03 -71.70
CA GLN A 778 72.93 -37.35 -70.74
C GLN A 778 72.62 -35.83 -70.66
N LYS A 779 72.41 -35.16 -71.80
CA LYS A 779 71.99 -33.74 -71.81
C LYS A 779 70.59 -33.49 -71.25
N LEU A 780 69.64 -34.41 -71.45
CA LEU A 780 68.32 -34.35 -70.82
C LEU A 780 68.38 -34.59 -69.29
N ALA A 781 69.36 -35.35 -68.81
CA ALA A 781 69.61 -35.51 -67.38
C ALA A 781 70.16 -34.22 -66.76
N ASP A 782 71.07 -33.54 -67.45
CA ASP A 782 71.60 -32.23 -67.03
C ASP A 782 70.49 -31.16 -67.01
N SER A 783 69.66 -31.09 -68.06
CA SER A 783 68.50 -30.19 -68.10
C SER A 783 67.46 -30.48 -67.00
N LEU A 784 67.29 -31.75 -66.60
CA LEU A 784 66.37 -32.11 -65.51
C LEU A 784 66.91 -31.58 -64.18
N ARG A 785 68.21 -31.72 -63.95
CA ARG A 785 68.88 -31.18 -62.76
C ARG A 785 68.69 -29.66 -62.68
N LEU A 786 68.80 -28.96 -63.82
CA LEU A 786 68.56 -27.52 -63.92
C LEU A 786 67.12 -27.13 -63.58
N GLN A 787 66.14 -27.78 -64.21
CA GLN A 787 64.73 -27.43 -63.97
C GLN A 787 64.23 -27.83 -62.58
N GLN A 788 64.79 -28.90 -62.00
CA GLN A 788 64.52 -29.25 -60.61
C GLN A 788 65.07 -28.17 -59.66
N LEU A 789 66.27 -27.65 -59.93
CA LEU A 789 66.81 -26.53 -59.16
C LEU A 789 65.95 -25.26 -59.30
N PHE A 790 65.50 -24.92 -60.51
CA PHE A 790 64.61 -23.77 -60.71
C PHE A 790 63.25 -23.95 -60.01
N ARG A 791 62.73 -25.17 -59.96
CA ARG A 791 61.52 -25.47 -59.20
C ARG A 791 61.75 -25.33 -57.70
N ASP A 792 62.85 -25.91 -57.19
CA ASP A 792 63.25 -25.75 -55.79
C ASP A 792 63.39 -24.25 -55.45
N VAL A 793 63.98 -23.42 -56.34
CA VAL A 793 64.06 -21.96 -56.17
C VAL A 793 62.67 -21.30 -56.18
N GLU A 794 61.77 -21.67 -57.09
CA GLU A 794 60.43 -21.09 -57.19
C GLU A 794 59.55 -21.43 -55.97
N ASP A 795 59.67 -22.65 -55.43
CA ASP A 795 58.96 -23.07 -54.23
C ASP A 795 59.43 -22.23 -53.01
N GLU A 796 60.74 -21.99 -52.88
CA GLU A 796 61.30 -21.11 -51.85
C GLU A 796 60.93 -19.62 -52.08
N GLU A 797 60.91 -19.13 -53.32
CA GLU A 797 60.43 -17.78 -53.66
C GLU A 797 58.93 -17.60 -53.33
N THR A 798 58.12 -18.66 -53.46
CA THR A 798 56.69 -18.64 -53.12
C THR A 798 56.49 -18.55 -51.62
N TRP A 799 57.25 -19.34 -50.85
CA TRP A 799 57.24 -19.25 -49.39
C TRP A 799 57.63 -17.84 -48.91
N ILE A 800 58.67 -17.24 -49.52
CA ILE A 800 59.07 -15.85 -49.22
C ILE A 800 57.91 -14.89 -49.48
N ARG A 801 57.21 -15.03 -50.61
CA ARG A 801 56.07 -14.18 -51.00
C ARG A 801 54.88 -14.31 -50.05
N GLU A 802 54.64 -15.48 -49.49
CA GLU A 802 53.57 -15.71 -48.50
C GLU A 802 53.89 -15.05 -47.15
N LYS A 803 55.15 -15.07 -46.73
CA LYS A 803 55.59 -14.53 -45.44
C LYS A 803 55.88 -13.02 -45.49
N GLU A 804 56.15 -12.48 -46.67
CA GLU A 804 56.50 -11.07 -46.88
C GLU A 804 55.42 -10.07 -46.41
N PRO A 805 54.10 -10.23 -46.67
CA PRO A 805 53.07 -9.34 -46.15
C PRO A 805 53.00 -9.32 -44.62
N ILE A 806 53.29 -10.46 -43.98
CA ILE A 806 53.34 -10.58 -42.52
C ILE A 806 54.61 -9.88 -42.02
N ALA A 807 55.76 -10.07 -42.66
CA ALA A 807 56.97 -9.33 -42.29
C ALA A 807 56.84 -7.81 -42.53
N ALA A 808 55.97 -7.38 -43.45
CA ALA A 808 55.78 -5.98 -43.85
C ALA A 808 54.58 -5.26 -43.19
N SER A 809 53.80 -5.93 -42.31
CA SER A 809 52.64 -5.26 -41.69
C SER A 809 53.07 -4.15 -40.72
N THR A 810 52.33 -3.05 -40.78
CA THR A 810 52.54 -1.82 -40.01
C THR A 810 51.79 -1.80 -38.68
N ASN A 811 51.08 -2.87 -38.32
CA ASN A 811 50.38 -2.95 -37.04
C ASN A 811 51.39 -3.05 -35.90
N ARG A 812 51.42 -2.01 -35.06
CA ARG A 812 52.34 -1.84 -33.93
C ARG A 812 51.70 -2.06 -32.56
N GLY A 813 50.40 -2.41 -32.51
CA GLY A 813 49.61 -2.60 -31.30
C GLY A 813 49.21 -1.29 -30.61
N LYS A 814 47.99 -1.25 -30.04
CA LYS A 814 47.40 -0.02 -29.46
C LYS A 814 47.62 0.12 -27.94
N ASP A 815 47.93 -0.97 -27.26
CA ASP A 815 48.16 -1.05 -25.82
C ASP A 815 49.33 -1.97 -25.50
N LEU A 816 49.91 -1.85 -24.30
CA LEU A 816 51.09 -2.60 -23.88
C LEU A 816 50.94 -4.12 -24.11
N ILE A 817 49.77 -4.67 -23.81
CA ILE A 817 49.45 -6.09 -23.98
C ILE A 817 49.36 -6.48 -25.46
N GLY A 818 48.72 -5.65 -26.28
CA GLY A 818 48.62 -5.84 -27.73
C GLY A 818 49.99 -5.86 -28.40
N VAL A 819 50.87 -4.92 -28.06
CA VAL A 819 52.24 -4.90 -28.59
C VAL A 819 53.03 -6.15 -28.15
N GLN A 820 52.96 -6.54 -26.88
CA GLN A 820 53.62 -7.76 -26.38
C GLN A 820 53.15 -9.02 -27.12
N ASN A 821 51.86 -9.14 -27.42
CA ASN A 821 51.31 -10.27 -28.16
C ASN A 821 51.75 -10.27 -29.64
N LEU A 822 51.76 -9.09 -30.28
CA LEU A 822 52.28 -8.96 -31.65
C LEU A 822 53.77 -9.28 -31.71
N LEU A 823 54.56 -8.87 -30.71
CA LEU A 823 55.98 -9.19 -30.62
C LEU A 823 56.22 -10.70 -30.44
N LYS A 824 55.41 -11.39 -29.63
CA LYS A 824 55.46 -12.86 -29.51
C LYS A 824 55.12 -13.56 -30.83
N LYS A 825 54.08 -13.12 -31.53
CA LYS A 825 53.73 -13.64 -32.87
C LYS A 825 54.85 -13.39 -33.88
N HIS A 826 55.47 -12.22 -33.82
CA HIS A 826 56.60 -11.87 -34.68
C HIS A 826 57.86 -12.69 -34.35
N GLN A 827 58.11 -13.01 -33.08
CA GLN A 827 59.17 -13.94 -32.68
C GLN A 827 58.96 -15.33 -33.29
N ALA A 828 57.72 -15.80 -33.38
CA ALA A 828 57.41 -17.06 -34.08
C ALA A 828 57.72 -16.96 -35.58
N LEU A 829 57.36 -15.84 -36.24
CA LEU A 829 57.73 -15.59 -37.63
C LEU A 829 59.26 -15.55 -37.83
N GLN A 830 60.00 -14.92 -36.91
CA GLN A 830 61.46 -14.90 -36.95
C GLN A 830 62.07 -16.30 -36.76
N ALA A 831 61.48 -17.13 -35.90
CA ALA A 831 61.89 -18.53 -35.75
C ALA A 831 61.60 -19.36 -37.01
N GLU A 832 60.47 -19.12 -37.68
CA GLU A 832 60.15 -19.74 -38.97
C GLU A 832 61.16 -19.33 -40.05
N ILE A 833 61.50 -18.04 -40.16
CA ILE A 833 62.54 -17.53 -41.08
C ILE A 833 63.90 -18.16 -40.76
N ALA A 834 64.29 -18.22 -39.48
CA ALA A 834 65.53 -18.87 -39.07
C ALA A 834 65.55 -20.38 -39.38
N GLY A 835 64.39 -21.05 -39.25
CA GLY A 835 64.22 -22.47 -39.58
C GLY A 835 64.22 -22.75 -41.09
N HIS A 836 63.87 -21.76 -41.93
CA HIS A 836 63.93 -21.87 -43.40
C HIS A 836 65.31 -21.55 -43.98
N GLU A 837 66.16 -20.82 -43.25
CA GLU A 837 67.52 -20.46 -43.66
C GLU A 837 68.36 -21.67 -44.16
N PRO A 838 68.34 -22.87 -43.53
CA PRO A 838 69.07 -24.04 -44.06
C PRO A 838 68.58 -24.51 -45.43
N ARG A 839 67.29 -24.31 -45.77
CA ARG A 839 66.73 -24.71 -47.06
C ARG A 839 67.16 -23.76 -48.17
N ILE A 840 67.08 -22.45 -47.92
CA ILE A 840 67.62 -21.42 -48.83
C ILE A 840 69.12 -21.65 -49.08
N LYS A 841 69.88 -21.97 -48.03
CA LYS A 841 71.31 -22.35 -48.15
C LYS A 841 71.51 -23.65 -48.93
N ALA A 842 70.70 -24.68 -48.71
CA ALA A 842 70.82 -25.95 -49.44
C ALA A 842 70.51 -25.78 -50.94
N VAL A 843 69.49 -25.02 -51.31
CA VAL A 843 69.17 -24.70 -52.70
C VAL A 843 70.29 -23.85 -53.33
N THR A 844 70.79 -22.86 -52.61
CA THR A 844 71.94 -22.04 -53.06
C THR A 844 73.22 -22.88 -53.22
N GLN A 845 73.51 -23.81 -52.31
CA GLN A 845 74.64 -24.74 -52.43
C GLN A 845 74.49 -25.69 -53.62
N LYS A 846 73.30 -26.28 -53.81
CA LYS A 846 73.02 -27.13 -54.98
C LYS A 846 73.24 -26.38 -56.29
N GLY A 847 72.79 -25.13 -56.38
CA GLY A 847 73.00 -24.32 -57.58
C GLY A 847 74.45 -23.85 -57.75
N ASN A 848 75.16 -23.49 -56.68
CA ASN A 848 76.59 -23.17 -56.75
C ASN A 848 77.44 -24.39 -57.16
N ALA A 849 77.14 -25.58 -56.66
CA ALA A 849 77.80 -26.81 -57.09
C ALA A 849 77.56 -27.10 -58.58
N MET A 850 76.33 -26.90 -59.06
CA MET A 850 76.01 -27.00 -60.49
C MET A 850 76.82 -26.01 -61.34
N VAL A 851 77.06 -24.81 -60.82
CA VAL A 851 77.91 -23.79 -61.46
C VAL A 851 79.39 -24.20 -61.47
N GLU A 852 79.92 -24.72 -60.36
CA GLU A 852 81.31 -25.17 -60.24
C GLU A 852 81.63 -26.37 -61.13
N GLU A 853 80.66 -27.27 -61.31
CA GLU A 853 80.74 -28.43 -62.21
C GLU A 853 80.68 -28.04 -63.71
N GLY A 854 80.53 -26.76 -64.04
CA GLY A 854 80.55 -26.26 -65.41
C GLY A 854 79.28 -26.55 -66.21
N HIS A 855 78.12 -26.62 -65.53
CA HIS A 855 76.83 -26.85 -66.19
C HIS A 855 76.54 -25.80 -67.28
N PHE A 856 75.90 -26.22 -68.38
CA PHE A 856 75.71 -25.37 -69.57
C PHE A 856 74.93 -24.07 -69.30
N ALA A 857 74.04 -24.08 -68.28
CA ALA A 857 73.24 -22.93 -67.85
C ALA A 857 73.76 -22.25 -66.57
N ALA A 858 75.06 -22.37 -66.26
CA ALA A 858 75.65 -21.84 -65.04
C ALA A 858 75.36 -20.35 -64.79
N GLU A 859 75.33 -19.51 -65.82
CA GLU A 859 75.05 -18.08 -65.67
C GLU A 859 73.58 -17.80 -65.31
N ASP A 860 72.63 -18.56 -65.87
CA ASP A 860 71.20 -18.44 -65.52
C ASP A 860 70.94 -18.92 -64.09
N VAL A 861 71.61 -20.00 -63.67
CA VAL A 861 71.57 -20.49 -62.29
C VAL A 861 72.12 -19.46 -61.31
N LYS A 862 73.25 -18.81 -61.61
CA LYS A 862 73.79 -17.72 -60.78
C LYS A 862 72.81 -16.56 -60.66
N ALA A 863 72.21 -16.13 -61.77
CA ALA A 863 71.25 -15.02 -61.78
C ALA A 863 70.02 -15.35 -60.91
N LYS A 864 69.46 -16.56 -61.05
CA LYS A 864 68.28 -16.98 -60.30
C LYS A 864 68.56 -17.20 -58.81
N LEU A 865 69.73 -17.74 -58.46
CA LEU A 865 70.18 -17.81 -57.07
C LEU A 865 70.42 -16.42 -56.46
N SER A 866 70.96 -15.48 -57.24
CA SER A 866 71.13 -14.08 -56.78
C SER A 866 69.77 -13.43 -56.49
N GLU A 867 68.76 -13.65 -57.34
CA GLU A 867 67.41 -13.13 -57.13
C GLU A 867 66.75 -13.72 -55.87
N LEU A 868 66.83 -15.05 -55.68
CA LEU A 868 66.32 -15.71 -54.47
C LEU A 868 66.99 -15.16 -53.21
N ASN A 869 68.32 -15.03 -53.22
CA ASN A 869 69.07 -14.50 -52.08
C ASN A 869 68.74 -13.02 -51.81
N GLN A 870 68.51 -12.20 -52.85
CA GLN A 870 68.05 -10.81 -52.67
C GLN A 870 66.65 -10.74 -52.04
N LYS A 871 65.71 -11.59 -52.48
CA LYS A 871 64.36 -11.66 -51.89
C LYS A 871 64.39 -12.18 -50.45
N TRP A 872 65.25 -13.16 -50.17
CA TRP A 872 65.48 -13.68 -48.83
C TRP A 872 66.02 -12.62 -47.88
N GLU A 873 67.04 -11.87 -48.31
CA GLU A 873 67.58 -10.77 -47.52
C GLU A 873 66.59 -9.60 -47.38
N SER A 874 65.76 -9.32 -48.39
CA SER A 874 64.65 -8.37 -48.27
C SER A 874 63.63 -8.80 -47.21
N LEU A 875 63.22 -10.08 -47.19
CA LEU A 875 62.31 -10.62 -46.18
C LEU A 875 62.92 -10.52 -44.77
N LYS A 876 64.20 -10.89 -44.61
CA LYS A 876 64.92 -10.75 -43.34
C LYS A 876 65.04 -9.30 -42.90
N SER A 877 65.31 -8.39 -43.82
CA SER A 877 65.36 -6.96 -43.56
C SER A 877 63.99 -6.43 -43.10
N LYS A 878 62.90 -6.76 -43.81
CA LYS A 878 61.53 -6.36 -43.42
C LYS A 878 61.12 -6.95 -42.08
N ALA A 879 61.41 -8.23 -41.84
CA ALA A 879 61.13 -8.86 -40.56
C ALA A 879 61.97 -8.25 -39.42
N SER A 880 63.22 -7.88 -39.68
CA SER A 880 64.05 -7.16 -38.71
C SER A 880 63.52 -5.75 -38.45
N GLN A 881 63.08 -5.03 -39.49
CA GLN A 881 62.49 -3.70 -39.37
C GLN A 881 61.18 -3.76 -38.58
N ARG A 882 60.27 -4.69 -38.89
CA ARG A 882 59.02 -4.88 -38.13
C ARG A 882 59.29 -5.24 -36.66
N ARG A 883 60.34 -6.02 -36.39
CA ARG A 883 60.76 -6.28 -35.01
C ARG A 883 61.15 -4.99 -34.31
N GLN A 884 62.01 -4.19 -34.94
CA GLN A 884 62.43 -2.91 -34.39
C GLN A 884 61.22 -1.99 -34.14
N ASP A 885 60.29 -1.90 -35.09
CA ASP A 885 59.08 -1.09 -34.95
C ASP A 885 58.17 -1.57 -33.80
N LEU A 886 58.05 -2.88 -33.57
CA LEU A 886 57.29 -3.44 -32.46
C LEU A 886 58.01 -3.27 -31.12
N GLU A 887 59.34 -3.38 -31.09
CA GLU A 887 60.16 -3.11 -29.90
C GLU A 887 60.13 -1.62 -29.52
N ASP A 888 60.18 -0.72 -30.51
CA ASP A 888 60.06 0.73 -30.31
C ASP A 888 58.66 1.10 -29.79
N SER A 889 57.60 0.49 -30.34
CA SER A 889 56.22 0.66 -29.86
C SER A 889 56.02 0.09 -28.44
N LEU A 890 56.64 -1.07 -28.15
CA LEU A 890 56.60 -1.69 -26.82
C LEU A 890 57.24 -0.77 -25.79
N GLN A 891 58.39 -0.20 -26.14
CA GLN A 891 59.12 0.71 -25.26
C GLN A 891 58.32 1.98 -24.97
N ALA A 892 57.67 2.57 -25.98
CA ALA A 892 56.80 3.73 -25.82
C ALA A 892 55.59 3.41 -24.93
N GLN A 893 54.89 2.30 -25.16
CA GLN A 893 53.73 1.90 -24.35
C GLN A 893 54.11 1.53 -22.91
N GLN A 894 55.29 0.91 -22.72
CA GLN A 894 55.83 0.61 -21.40
C GLN A 894 56.15 1.91 -20.65
N TYR A 895 56.78 2.89 -21.32
CA TYR A 895 57.02 4.20 -20.74
C TYR A 895 55.72 4.87 -20.30
N PHE A 896 54.69 4.88 -21.13
CA PHE A 896 53.42 5.50 -20.75
C PHE A 896 52.75 4.79 -19.57
N ALA A 897 52.85 3.46 -19.48
CA ALA A 897 52.36 2.71 -18.32
C ALA A 897 53.11 3.07 -17.04
N ASP A 898 54.45 3.09 -17.08
CA ASP A 898 55.30 3.40 -15.94
C ASP A 898 55.19 4.89 -15.53
N ALA A 899 55.02 5.78 -16.51
CA ALA A 899 54.79 7.22 -16.30
C ALA A 899 53.44 7.48 -15.61
N ASN A 900 52.37 6.79 -16.02
CA ASN A 900 51.08 6.84 -15.33
C ASN A 900 51.19 6.37 -13.87
N GLU A 901 51.97 5.31 -13.62
CA GLU A 901 52.20 4.80 -12.26
C GLU A 901 52.95 5.83 -11.39
N ALA A 902 53.98 6.47 -11.93
CA ALA A 902 54.71 7.53 -11.23
C ALA A 902 53.85 8.78 -10.97
N GLU A 903 53.06 9.24 -11.93
CA GLU A 903 52.13 10.36 -11.74
C GLU A 903 51.09 10.03 -10.66
N SER A 904 50.54 8.82 -10.66
CA SER A 904 49.60 8.38 -9.63
C SER A 904 50.23 8.32 -8.25
N TRP A 905 51.45 7.79 -8.15
CA TRP A 905 52.20 7.73 -6.88
C TRP A 905 52.49 9.13 -6.33
N MET A 906 52.92 10.06 -7.18
CA MET A 906 53.15 11.46 -6.78
C MET A 906 51.86 12.13 -6.32
N ARG A 907 50.75 11.94 -7.05
CA ARG A 907 49.44 12.48 -6.68
C ARG A 907 48.94 12.00 -5.32
N GLU A 908 49.28 10.76 -4.95
CA GLU A 908 48.96 10.22 -3.62
C GLU A 908 49.77 10.91 -2.51
N LYS A 909 51.05 11.23 -2.75
CA LYS A 909 51.94 11.85 -1.74
C LYS A 909 51.75 13.36 -1.63
N GLU A 910 51.23 14.02 -2.65
CA GLU A 910 51.01 15.46 -2.71
C GLU A 910 50.22 16.05 -1.52
N PRO A 911 49.04 15.53 -1.12
CA PRO A 911 48.31 16.05 0.05
C PRO A 911 49.04 15.80 1.38
N ILE A 912 49.93 14.81 1.42
CA ILE A 912 50.72 14.49 2.62
C ILE A 912 51.89 15.48 2.74
N VAL A 913 52.59 15.84 1.68
CA VAL A 913 53.63 16.89 1.79
C VAL A 913 53.05 18.28 1.98
N GLY A 914 51.85 18.54 1.45
CA GLY A 914 51.18 19.85 1.52
C GLY A 914 50.35 20.11 2.78
N SER A 915 50.22 19.15 3.70
CA SER A 915 49.38 19.34 4.88
C SER A 915 50.03 20.27 5.92
N THR A 916 49.21 21.16 6.49
CA THR A 916 49.62 22.22 7.43
C THR A 916 49.53 21.80 8.91
N ASP A 917 49.40 20.51 9.18
CA ASP A 917 49.35 19.96 10.53
C ASP A 917 50.78 19.74 11.06
N TYR A 918 51.21 20.60 11.98
CA TYR A 918 52.56 20.59 12.55
C TYR A 918 52.64 20.04 13.98
N GLY A 919 51.58 19.38 14.46
CA GLY A 919 51.46 18.92 15.84
C GLY A 919 50.96 20.02 16.78
N LYS A 920 50.34 19.60 17.89
CA LYS A 920 49.72 20.49 18.90
C LYS A 920 50.51 20.52 20.23
N ASP A 921 51.46 19.61 20.38
CA ASP A 921 52.34 19.41 21.53
C ASP A 921 53.67 18.78 21.06
N GLU A 922 54.68 18.72 21.93
CA GLU A 922 56.04 18.24 21.60
C GLU A 922 56.02 16.82 21.02
N ASP A 923 55.35 15.89 21.69
CA ASP A 923 55.29 14.49 21.29
C ASP A 923 54.60 14.30 19.93
N SER A 924 53.52 15.05 19.66
CA SER A 924 52.83 14.97 18.37
C SER A 924 53.62 15.62 17.25
N ALA A 925 54.29 16.75 17.50
CA ALA A 925 55.18 17.38 16.53
C ALA A 925 56.38 16.48 16.20
N GLU A 926 57.01 15.85 17.20
CA GLU A 926 58.17 14.96 17.00
C GLU A 926 57.76 13.66 16.29
N ALA A 927 56.61 13.09 16.64
CA ALA A 927 56.08 11.91 15.95
C ALA A 927 55.71 12.21 14.48
N LEU A 928 55.13 13.38 14.21
CA LEU A 928 54.84 13.83 12.84
C LEU A 928 56.13 14.11 12.07
N LEU A 929 57.12 14.74 12.70
CA LEU A 929 58.44 14.98 12.10
C LEU A 929 59.10 13.66 11.71
N LYS A 930 59.18 12.68 12.62
CA LYS A 930 59.81 11.38 12.34
C LYS A 930 59.09 10.61 11.23
N LYS A 931 57.77 10.68 11.17
CA LYS A 931 56.99 10.12 10.05
C LYS A 931 57.25 10.86 8.75
N HIS A 932 57.34 12.19 8.80
CA HIS A 932 57.62 13.02 7.63
C HIS A 932 59.06 12.86 7.14
N GLU A 933 60.03 12.60 8.01
CA GLU A 933 61.40 12.24 7.65
C GLU A 933 61.47 10.90 6.92
N ALA A 934 60.70 9.90 7.37
CA ALA A 934 60.56 8.64 6.65
C ALA A 934 59.93 8.87 5.26
N LEU A 935 58.89 9.71 5.18
CA LEU A 935 58.29 10.10 3.91
C LEU A 935 59.31 10.82 3.00
N MET A 936 60.13 11.73 3.52
CA MET A 936 61.16 12.41 2.75
C MET A 936 62.24 11.45 2.25
N SER A 937 62.59 10.43 3.04
CA SER A 937 63.48 9.35 2.61
C SER A 937 62.86 8.54 1.47
N ASP A 938 61.57 8.21 1.56
CA ASP A 938 60.83 7.50 0.51
C ASP A 938 60.72 8.35 -0.77
N LEU A 939 60.44 9.64 -0.63
CA LEU A 939 60.41 10.58 -1.75
C LEU A 939 61.77 10.62 -2.43
N SER A 940 62.87 10.82 -1.69
CA SER A 940 64.22 10.85 -2.25
C SER A 940 64.61 9.53 -2.91
N ALA A 941 64.26 8.39 -2.32
CA ALA A 941 64.51 7.07 -2.89
C ALA A 941 63.74 6.86 -4.20
N TYR A 942 62.49 7.34 -4.30
CA TYR A 942 61.71 7.26 -5.53
C TYR A 942 62.32 8.06 -6.70
N GLY A 943 63.28 8.95 -6.41
CA GLY A 943 64.05 9.65 -7.44
C GLY A 943 64.80 8.70 -8.38
N SER A 944 65.18 7.49 -7.94
CA SER A 944 65.73 6.49 -8.84
C SER A 944 64.71 6.00 -9.87
N SER A 945 63.43 5.93 -9.50
CA SER A 945 62.34 5.56 -10.40
C SER A 945 62.05 6.66 -11.42
N ILE A 946 62.08 7.93 -11.00
CA ILE A 946 61.96 9.08 -11.91
C ILE A 946 63.15 9.14 -12.87
N GLN A 947 64.36 8.86 -12.39
CA GLN A 947 65.55 8.76 -13.23
C GLN A 947 65.47 7.59 -14.21
N ALA A 948 64.96 6.42 -13.79
CA ALA A 948 64.73 5.28 -14.67
C ALA A 948 63.69 5.61 -15.75
N LEU A 949 62.60 6.31 -15.40
CA LEU A 949 61.62 6.82 -16.36
C LEU A 949 62.24 7.81 -17.35
N ARG A 950 63.14 8.68 -16.90
CA ARG A 950 63.88 9.61 -17.76
C ARG A 950 64.79 8.88 -18.74
N GLU A 951 65.51 7.86 -18.28
CA GLU A 951 66.34 7.00 -19.14
C GLU A 951 65.48 6.21 -20.14
N GLN A 952 64.31 5.74 -19.71
CA GLN A 952 63.34 5.07 -20.56
C GLN A 952 62.76 6.02 -21.62
N ALA A 953 62.39 7.25 -21.25
CA ALA A 953 61.94 8.31 -22.14
C ALA A 953 62.99 8.68 -23.21
N GLN A 954 64.27 8.77 -22.81
CA GLN A 954 65.38 9.05 -23.73
C GLN A 954 65.68 7.87 -24.65
N SER A 955 65.49 6.64 -24.16
CA SER A 955 65.70 5.44 -24.94
C SER A 955 64.52 5.13 -25.88
N CYS A 956 63.33 5.69 -25.64
CA CYS A 956 62.19 5.62 -26.56
C CYS A 956 62.52 6.34 -27.87
N ARG A 957 62.68 5.57 -28.96
CA ARG A 957 62.87 6.12 -30.31
C ARG A 957 61.60 6.79 -30.85
N GLN A 958 60.44 6.34 -30.39
CA GLN A 958 59.15 6.86 -30.80
C GLN A 958 58.64 7.86 -29.76
N GLN A 959 58.70 9.15 -30.06
CA GLN A 959 58.43 10.23 -29.09
C GLN A 959 56.95 10.56 -28.87
N VAL A 960 56.06 10.02 -29.68
CA VAL A 960 54.61 10.23 -29.57
C VAL A 960 53.95 8.85 -29.60
N ALA A 961 52.95 8.61 -28.73
CA ALA A 961 52.13 7.40 -28.82
C ALA A 961 51.62 7.27 -30.27
N PRO A 962 51.71 6.08 -30.90
CA PRO A 962 51.13 5.90 -32.21
C PRO A 962 49.61 6.09 -32.11
N MET A 963 49.16 7.32 -32.35
CA MET A 963 47.78 7.57 -32.75
C MET A 963 47.62 6.92 -34.11
N ASP A 964 46.56 6.13 -34.26
CA ASP A 964 46.23 5.57 -35.56
C ASP A 964 46.23 6.70 -36.59
N ASP A 965 46.86 6.49 -37.75
CA ASP A 965 46.50 7.19 -39.00
C ASP A 965 45.05 6.77 -39.38
N GLU A 966 44.09 7.01 -38.48
CA GLU A 966 42.64 6.88 -38.65
C GLU A 966 42.05 8.17 -39.25
N THR A 967 42.86 9.20 -39.48
CA THR A 967 42.47 10.39 -40.26
C THR A 967 42.38 10.05 -41.74
N GLY A 968 41.28 9.41 -42.14
CA GLY A 968 40.88 9.20 -43.54
C GLY A 968 40.43 7.79 -43.90
N LYS A 969 40.46 6.82 -42.98
CA LYS A 969 40.04 5.44 -43.27
C LYS A 969 38.56 5.27 -42.97
N GLU A 970 37.80 4.82 -43.96
CA GLU A 970 36.38 4.50 -43.77
C GLU A 970 36.27 3.30 -42.82
N LEU A 971 35.56 3.46 -41.70
CA LEU A 971 35.27 2.38 -40.76
C LEU A 971 33.90 1.78 -41.05
N VAL A 972 33.79 0.46 -40.90
CA VAL A 972 32.52 -0.24 -41.04
C VAL A 972 32.23 -1.07 -39.78
N LEU A 973 31.00 -0.98 -39.29
CA LEU A 973 30.50 -1.75 -38.17
C LEU A 973 29.88 -3.05 -38.68
N ALA A 974 30.31 -4.19 -38.17
CA ALA A 974 29.69 -5.48 -38.42
C ALA A 974 28.29 -5.51 -37.76
N LEU A 975 27.24 -5.60 -38.58
CA LEU A 975 25.85 -5.70 -38.14
C LEU A 975 25.45 -7.13 -37.73
N TYR A 976 26.19 -8.13 -38.22
CA TYR A 976 25.95 -9.55 -38.02
C TYR A 976 27.27 -10.31 -37.90
N ASP A 977 27.23 -11.46 -37.24
CA ASP A 977 28.34 -12.41 -37.24
C ASP A 977 28.56 -12.97 -38.66
N TYR A 978 29.82 -13.13 -39.06
CA TYR A 978 30.19 -13.74 -40.32
C TYR A 978 31.46 -14.58 -40.18
N GLN A 979 31.39 -15.83 -40.61
CA GLN A 979 32.47 -16.79 -40.50
C GLN A 979 33.04 -17.10 -41.89
N GLU A 980 34.37 -17.04 -42.02
CA GLU A 980 35.05 -17.24 -43.31
C GLU A 980 34.80 -18.63 -43.89
N LYS A 981 34.46 -18.69 -45.18
CA LYS A 981 34.27 -19.93 -45.96
C LYS A 981 35.43 -20.20 -46.91
N SER A 982 36.32 -19.22 -47.10
CA SER A 982 37.45 -19.26 -48.02
C SER A 982 38.69 -18.55 -47.44
N PRO A 983 39.93 -18.94 -47.80
CA PRO A 983 41.15 -18.27 -47.32
C PRO A 983 41.24 -16.77 -47.66
N ARG A 984 40.43 -16.29 -48.60
CA ARG A 984 40.33 -14.89 -49.02
C ARG A 984 39.33 -14.07 -48.19
N GLU A 985 38.53 -14.71 -47.35
CA GLU A 985 37.54 -14.08 -46.48
C GLU A 985 38.09 -13.92 -45.07
N VAL A 986 37.46 -13.05 -44.27
CA VAL A 986 37.80 -12.87 -42.84
C VAL A 986 36.57 -13.02 -41.97
N THR A 987 36.78 -13.62 -40.81
CA THR A 987 35.74 -13.77 -39.78
C THR A 987 35.54 -12.46 -39.02
N MET A 988 34.28 -12.06 -38.80
CA MET A 988 33.87 -10.89 -37.98
C MET A 988 32.69 -11.25 -37.08
N LYS A 989 32.57 -10.60 -35.93
CA LYS A 989 31.42 -10.70 -35.02
C LYS A 989 30.58 -9.43 -35.07
N LYS A 990 29.28 -9.57 -34.81
CA LYS A 990 28.34 -8.47 -34.67
C LYS A 990 28.83 -7.51 -33.59
N GLY A 991 28.99 -6.25 -33.97
CA GLY A 991 29.56 -5.20 -33.13
C GLY A 991 31.03 -4.90 -33.38
N ASP A 992 31.74 -5.73 -34.15
CA ASP A 992 33.14 -5.46 -34.52
C ASP A 992 33.24 -4.23 -35.42
N ILE A 993 34.25 -3.40 -35.19
CA ILE A 993 34.60 -2.27 -36.06
C ILE A 993 35.78 -2.69 -36.92
N LEU A 994 35.60 -2.63 -38.23
CA LEU A 994 36.55 -3.10 -39.23
C LEU A 994 37.03 -1.93 -40.08
N THR A 995 38.29 -1.97 -40.51
CA THR A 995 38.81 -0.97 -41.45
C THR A 995 38.39 -1.36 -42.87
N LEU A 996 37.66 -0.49 -43.56
CA LEU A 996 37.26 -0.71 -44.94
C LEU A 996 38.42 -0.37 -45.88
N LEU A 997 38.94 -1.39 -46.57
CA LEU A 997 40.02 -1.24 -47.53
C LEU A 997 39.50 -1.01 -48.96
N ASN A 998 38.36 -1.63 -49.31
CA ASN A 998 37.74 -1.46 -50.61
C ASN A 998 36.24 -1.81 -50.58
N SER A 999 35.38 -0.90 -51.05
CA SER A 999 33.92 -1.07 -51.18
C SER A 999 33.38 -0.96 -52.61
N THR A 1000 34.22 -1.14 -53.65
CA THR A 1000 33.78 -0.99 -55.06
C THR A 1000 32.81 -2.08 -55.51
N ASN A 1001 32.80 -3.24 -54.86
CA ASN A 1001 31.89 -4.33 -55.14
C ASN A 1001 30.64 -4.19 -54.24
N LYS A 1002 29.44 -4.38 -54.81
CA LYS A 1002 28.17 -4.23 -54.10
C LYS A 1002 27.90 -5.33 -53.07
N ASP A 1003 28.48 -6.52 -53.27
CA ASP A 1003 28.16 -7.70 -52.48
C ASP A 1003 29.27 -8.06 -51.48
N TRP A 1004 30.52 -7.72 -51.78
CA TRP A 1004 31.69 -8.09 -50.97
C TRP A 1004 32.64 -6.92 -50.77
N TRP A 1005 32.89 -6.56 -49.52
CA TRP A 1005 33.81 -5.49 -49.17
C TRP A 1005 35.10 -6.08 -48.61
N LYS A 1006 36.24 -5.50 -49.03
CA LYS A 1006 37.54 -5.88 -48.49
C LYS A 1006 37.76 -5.10 -47.21
N VAL A 1007 38.00 -5.82 -46.12
CA VAL A 1007 38.19 -5.26 -44.78
C VAL A 1007 39.45 -5.82 -44.14
N GLU A 1008 39.95 -5.10 -43.14
CA GLU A 1008 41.08 -5.51 -42.31
C GLU A 1008 40.65 -5.67 -40.86
N VAL A 1009 40.95 -6.84 -40.29
CA VAL A 1009 40.72 -7.14 -38.87
C VAL A 1009 41.88 -7.97 -38.31
N ASN A 1010 42.45 -7.55 -37.18
CA ASN A 1010 43.50 -8.29 -36.45
C ASN A 1010 44.67 -8.81 -37.33
N ASP A 1011 45.29 -7.92 -38.14
CA ASP A 1011 46.37 -8.23 -39.11
C ASP A 1011 46.00 -9.13 -40.29
N ARG A 1012 44.72 -9.43 -40.48
CA ARG A 1012 44.23 -10.23 -41.58
C ARG A 1012 43.33 -9.40 -42.50
N GLN A 1013 43.67 -9.40 -43.78
CA GLN A 1013 42.86 -8.77 -44.82
C GLN A 1013 42.03 -9.84 -45.53
N GLY A 1014 40.75 -9.56 -45.75
CA GLY A 1014 39.89 -10.43 -46.54
C GLY A 1014 38.56 -9.80 -46.87
N PHE A 1015 37.71 -10.56 -47.53
CA PHE A 1015 36.38 -10.11 -47.93
C PHE A 1015 35.33 -10.48 -46.89
N VAL A 1016 34.37 -9.58 -46.68
CA VAL A 1016 33.15 -9.79 -45.91
C VAL A 1016 31.94 -9.36 -46.74
N PRO A 1017 30.74 -9.92 -46.50
CA PRO A 1017 29.54 -9.49 -47.20
C PRO A 1017 29.22 -8.02 -46.90
N ALA A 1018 29.04 -7.22 -47.94
CA ALA A 1018 28.73 -5.79 -47.84
C ALA A 1018 27.45 -5.54 -47.04
N ALA A 1019 26.44 -6.42 -47.17
CA ALA A 1019 25.18 -6.34 -46.43
C ALA A 1019 25.34 -6.56 -44.91
N TYR A 1020 26.46 -7.14 -44.47
CA TYR A 1020 26.70 -7.47 -43.07
C TYR A 1020 27.48 -6.38 -42.34
N VAL A 1021 27.85 -5.30 -43.04
CA VAL A 1021 28.63 -4.20 -42.50
C VAL A 1021 27.99 -2.86 -42.84
N LYS A 1022 28.10 -1.88 -41.94
CA LYS A 1022 27.56 -0.52 -42.13
C LYS A 1022 28.66 0.51 -41.97
N LYS A 1023 28.80 1.43 -42.94
CA LYS A 1023 29.72 2.58 -42.81
C LYS A 1023 29.34 3.42 -41.58
N LEU A 1024 30.32 3.71 -40.74
CA LEU A 1024 30.18 4.59 -39.59
C LEU A 1024 30.37 6.05 -40.01
N ASP A 1025 29.60 6.96 -39.42
CA ASP A 1025 29.55 8.38 -39.77
C ASP A 1025 30.79 9.12 -39.18
N PRO A 1026 31.55 9.91 -39.97
CA PRO A 1026 32.81 10.52 -39.50
C PRO A 1026 32.67 11.45 -38.28
N ALA A 1027 31.48 12.02 -38.07
CA ALA A 1027 31.24 13.00 -37.01
C ALA A 1027 31.21 12.41 -35.57
N GLN A 1028 31.00 11.10 -35.42
CA GLN A 1028 31.02 10.45 -34.09
C GLN A 1028 32.44 10.14 -33.59
N SER A 1029 33.45 10.09 -34.47
CA SER A 1029 34.85 9.85 -34.10
C SER A 1029 35.53 11.07 -33.47
N ALA A 1030 35.13 12.29 -33.85
CA ALA A 1030 35.71 13.54 -33.36
C ALA A 1030 35.49 13.80 -31.86
N SER A 1031 34.43 13.23 -31.27
CA SER A 1031 34.17 13.34 -29.81
C SER A 1031 35.03 12.37 -28.98
N ARG A 1032 35.67 11.39 -29.64
CA ARG A 1032 36.64 10.45 -29.03
C ARG A 1032 38.09 10.96 -29.15
N GLU A 1033 38.39 11.76 -30.17
CA GLU A 1033 39.69 12.41 -30.39
C GLU A 1033 40.05 13.41 -29.26
N ASN A 1034 39.08 14.21 -28.80
CA ASN A 1034 39.33 15.21 -27.75
C ASN A 1034 39.65 14.63 -26.36
N LEU A 1035 39.40 13.35 -26.11
CA LEU A 1035 39.75 12.66 -24.85
C LEU A 1035 41.14 11.97 -24.91
N LEU A 1036 41.74 11.84 -26.09
CA LEU A 1036 43.03 11.18 -26.32
C LEU A 1036 44.16 12.18 -26.63
N GLU A 1037 43.84 13.38 -27.11
CA GLU A 1037 44.82 14.45 -27.39
C GLU A 1037 45.48 15.08 -26.15
N GLU A 1038 45.02 14.79 -24.92
CA GLU A 1038 45.67 15.30 -23.69
C GLU A 1038 46.99 14.57 -23.34
N GLN A 1039 47.37 13.51 -24.06
CA GLN A 1039 48.65 12.82 -23.87
C GLN A 1039 49.74 13.41 -24.78
N GLY A 1040 50.38 14.48 -24.31
CA GLY A 1040 51.54 15.09 -24.98
C GLY A 1040 52.70 14.10 -25.21
N SER A 1041 53.67 14.49 -26.06
CA SER A 1041 54.85 13.67 -26.39
C SER A 1041 55.57 13.13 -25.13
N ILE A 1042 56.23 11.98 -25.25
CA ILE A 1042 57.00 11.33 -24.16
C ILE A 1042 57.93 12.33 -23.45
N ALA A 1043 58.58 13.20 -24.21
CA ALA A 1043 59.47 14.23 -23.67
C ALA A 1043 58.73 15.30 -22.84
N LEU A 1044 57.62 15.85 -23.38
CA LEU A 1044 56.76 16.80 -22.66
C LEU A 1044 56.20 16.18 -21.37
N ARG A 1045 55.82 14.90 -21.44
CA ARG A 1045 55.28 14.18 -20.29
C ARG A 1045 56.34 13.90 -19.24
N GLN A 1046 57.56 13.53 -19.63
CA GLN A 1046 58.67 13.35 -18.68
C GLN A 1046 59.00 14.67 -17.99
N GLU A 1047 59.00 15.78 -18.72
CA GLU A 1047 59.25 17.11 -18.16
C GLU A 1047 58.16 17.51 -17.14
N GLN A 1048 56.91 17.17 -17.42
CA GLN A 1048 55.80 17.37 -16.48
C GLN A 1048 55.98 16.52 -15.20
N ILE A 1049 56.34 15.24 -15.35
CA ILE A 1049 56.62 14.33 -14.22
C ILE A 1049 57.79 14.83 -13.38
N ASP A 1050 58.86 15.27 -14.03
CA ASP A 1050 60.04 15.84 -13.36
C ASP A 1050 59.69 17.10 -12.57
N SER A 1051 58.86 17.98 -13.16
CA SER A 1051 58.38 19.20 -12.51
C SER A 1051 57.47 18.90 -11.31
N GLN A 1052 56.55 17.94 -11.45
CA GLN A 1052 55.68 17.48 -10.35
C GLN A 1052 56.48 16.87 -9.21
N TYR A 1053 57.43 16.00 -9.52
CA TYR A 1053 58.30 15.38 -8.52
C TYR A 1053 59.15 16.41 -7.78
N HIS A 1054 59.70 17.39 -8.49
CA HIS A 1054 60.50 18.46 -7.90
C HIS A 1054 59.67 19.35 -6.96
N SER A 1055 58.46 19.75 -7.41
CA SER A 1055 57.50 20.49 -6.58
C SER A 1055 57.14 19.72 -5.30
N LEU A 1056 56.95 18.41 -5.41
CA LEU A 1056 56.60 17.54 -4.29
C LEU A 1056 57.73 17.41 -3.27
N LEU A 1057 58.99 17.33 -3.72
CA LEU A 1057 60.17 17.40 -2.86
C LEU A 1057 60.31 18.76 -2.17
N GLU A 1058 60.07 19.86 -2.88
CA GLU A 1058 60.15 21.21 -2.31
C GLU A 1058 59.08 21.44 -1.22
N LEU A 1059 57.83 21.02 -1.48
CA LEU A 1059 56.76 21.04 -0.49
C LEU A 1059 57.08 20.14 0.71
N GLY A 1060 57.66 18.96 0.45
CA GLY A 1060 58.12 18.02 1.47
C GLY A 1060 59.19 18.61 2.38
N GLU A 1061 60.25 19.19 1.83
CA GLU A 1061 61.31 19.86 2.62
C GLU A 1061 60.78 21.07 3.38
N LYS A 1062 59.90 21.87 2.75
CA LYS A 1062 59.26 23.00 3.41
C LYS A 1062 58.43 22.55 4.62
N ARG A 1063 57.65 21.47 4.49
CA ARG A 1063 56.89 20.91 5.61
C ARG A 1063 57.81 20.32 6.69
N LYS A 1064 58.90 19.63 6.30
CA LYS A 1064 59.89 19.10 7.24
C LYS A 1064 60.47 20.22 8.10
N GLY A 1065 60.90 21.32 7.47
CA GLY A 1065 61.40 22.50 8.17
C GLY A 1065 60.36 23.06 9.16
N MET A 1066 59.09 23.16 8.76
CA MET A 1066 58.02 23.63 9.66
C MET A 1066 57.75 22.69 10.83
N LEU A 1067 57.84 21.36 10.63
CA LEU A 1067 57.72 20.37 11.71
C LEU A 1067 58.92 20.44 12.68
N GLU A 1068 60.15 20.60 12.19
CA GLU A 1068 61.34 20.81 13.03
C GLU A 1068 61.23 22.09 13.87
N LYS A 1069 60.74 23.18 13.26
CA LYS A 1069 60.47 24.44 13.95
C LYS A 1069 59.39 24.28 15.03
N SER A 1070 58.33 23.52 14.74
CA SER A 1070 57.27 23.19 15.70
C SER A 1070 57.81 22.38 16.90
N CYS A 1071 58.67 21.38 16.64
CA CYS A 1071 59.33 20.62 17.71
C CYS A 1071 60.18 21.52 18.61
N LYS A 1072 61.01 22.39 18.01
CA LYS A 1072 61.85 23.37 18.76
C LYS A 1072 60.99 24.33 19.58
N LYS A 1073 59.86 24.79 19.05
CA LYS A 1073 58.88 25.64 19.76
C LYS A 1073 58.38 24.95 21.04
N PHE A 1074 57.94 23.70 20.96
CA PHE A 1074 57.42 23.00 22.15
C PHE A 1074 58.52 22.61 23.14
N MET A 1075 59.71 22.21 22.66
CA MET A 1075 60.89 21.99 23.51
C MET A 1075 61.24 23.24 24.33
N LEU A 1076 61.22 24.43 23.71
CA LEU A 1076 61.47 25.71 24.39
C LEU A 1076 60.46 25.94 25.53
N PHE A 1077 59.17 25.68 25.29
CA PHE A 1077 58.14 25.81 26.33
C PHE A 1077 58.35 24.84 27.49
N ARG A 1078 58.76 23.59 27.23
CA ARG A 1078 59.08 22.63 28.29
C ARG A 1078 60.27 23.12 29.13
N GLU A 1079 61.36 23.51 28.48
CA GLU A 1079 62.57 23.98 29.17
C GLU A 1079 62.32 25.26 29.99
N ALA A 1080 61.54 26.21 29.46
CA ALA A 1080 61.14 27.41 30.18
C ALA A 1080 60.26 27.10 31.41
N ASN A 1081 59.28 26.18 31.27
CA ASN A 1081 58.42 25.77 32.38
C ASN A 1081 59.18 24.99 33.47
N GLU A 1082 60.07 24.08 33.09
CA GLU A 1082 60.93 23.34 34.05
C GLU A 1082 61.83 24.30 34.83
N LEU A 1083 62.41 25.29 34.15
CA LEU A 1083 63.23 26.31 34.80
C LEU A 1083 62.38 27.18 35.74
N GLN A 1084 61.16 27.56 35.34
CA GLN A 1084 60.24 28.30 36.21
C GLN A 1084 59.86 27.49 37.46
N GLN A 1085 59.60 26.19 37.30
CA GLN A 1085 59.30 25.30 38.43
C GLN A 1085 60.50 25.17 39.38
N TRP A 1086 61.71 25.03 38.83
CA TRP A 1086 62.94 25.02 39.64
C TRP A 1086 63.13 26.34 40.40
N ILE A 1087 62.89 27.50 39.76
CA ILE A 1087 62.95 28.81 40.42
C ILE A 1087 61.96 28.85 41.60
N ASN A 1088 60.70 28.48 41.38
CA ASN A 1088 59.67 28.49 42.43
C ASN A 1088 60.01 27.55 43.61
N GLU A 1089 60.54 26.35 43.33
CA GLU A 1089 60.97 25.39 44.36
C GLU A 1089 62.14 25.92 45.20
N LYS A 1090 63.08 26.64 44.59
CA LYS A 1090 64.23 27.22 45.30
C LYS A 1090 63.90 28.52 46.02
N GLU A 1091 62.98 29.32 45.51
CA GLU A 1091 62.45 30.53 46.17
C GLU A 1091 61.71 30.17 47.48
N ALA A 1092 60.99 29.04 47.49
CA ALA A 1092 60.39 28.46 48.69
C ALA A 1092 61.43 27.93 49.70
N ALA A 1093 62.60 27.49 49.25
CA ALA A 1093 63.70 27.05 50.11
C ALA A 1093 64.51 28.22 50.71
N LEU A 1094 64.59 29.37 50.01
CA LEU A 1094 65.30 30.58 50.45
C LEU A 1094 64.52 31.43 51.46
N THR A 1095 63.21 31.21 51.59
CA THR A 1095 62.32 31.93 52.53
C THR A 1095 62.19 31.24 53.90
N SER A 1096 62.94 30.16 54.15
CA SER A 1096 63.01 29.49 55.45
C SER A 1096 63.94 30.23 56.41
N GLU A 1097 63.40 30.79 57.50
CA GLU A 1097 64.14 31.44 58.61
C GLU A 1097 64.62 30.44 59.69
N GLU A 1098 64.77 29.15 59.36
CA GLU A 1098 65.27 28.14 60.32
C GLU A 1098 66.76 28.30 60.60
N VAL A 1099 67.09 28.82 61.79
CA VAL A 1099 68.45 28.79 62.35
C VAL A 1099 68.62 27.49 63.14
N GLY A 1100 69.52 26.62 62.70
CA GLY A 1100 69.75 25.29 63.30
C GLY A 1100 69.98 25.34 64.81
N ALA A 1101 69.33 24.45 65.55
CA ALA A 1101 69.35 24.39 67.01
C ALA A 1101 70.64 23.76 67.59
N ASP A 1102 71.47 23.15 66.73
CA ASP A 1102 72.77 22.57 67.06
C ASP A 1102 73.77 22.70 65.89
N LEU A 1103 75.04 22.40 66.19
CA LEU A 1103 76.16 22.54 65.24
C LEU A 1103 76.01 21.63 64.00
N GLU A 1104 75.39 20.46 64.17
CA GLU A 1104 75.19 19.49 63.08
C GLU A 1104 74.11 19.99 62.09
N GLN A 1105 73.04 20.61 62.59
CA GLN A 1105 72.03 21.26 61.76
C GLN A 1105 72.59 22.46 60.99
N VAL A 1106 73.48 23.27 61.59
CA VAL A 1106 74.09 24.41 60.91
C VAL A 1106 75.02 23.96 59.78
N GLU A 1107 75.82 22.90 59.96
CA GLU A 1107 76.65 22.35 58.87
C GLU A 1107 75.82 21.76 57.72
N VAL A 1108 74.67 21.14 58.01
CA VAL A 1108 73.74 20.64 56.98
C VAL A 1108 73.09 21.80 56.22
N LEU A 1109 72.69 22.88 56.91
CA LEU A 1109 72.11 24.07 56.28
C LEU A 1109 73.15 24.81 55.42
N GLN A 1110 74.40 24.91 55.88
CA GLN A 1110 75.51 25.49 55.10
C GLN A 1110 75.80 24.66 53.84
N LYS A 1111 75.82 23.33 53.95
CA LYS A 1111 76.00 22.45 52.79
C LYS A 1111 74.85 22.58 51.79
N LYS A 1112 73.60 22.67 52.26
CA LYS A 1112 72.43 22.92 51.40
C LYS A 1112 72.53 24.26 50.67
N PHE A 1113 73.09 25.29 51.29
CA PHE A 1113 73.32 26.60 50.66
C PHE A 1113 74.44 26.56 49.62
N ASP A 1114 75.54 25.86 49.92
CA ASP A 1114 76.64 25.67 48.96
C ASP A 1114 76.21 24.83 47.74
N ASP A 1115 75.37 23.81 47.95
CA ASP A 1115 74.75 23.03 46.87
C ASP A 1115 73.81 23.93 46.02
N PHE A 1116 73.04 24.83 46.64
CA PHE A 1116 72.20 25.81 45.92
C PHE A 1116 73.04 26.80 45.07
N GLN A 1117 74.14 27.32 45.59
CA GLN A 1117 75.07 28.18 44.83
C GLN A 1117 75.65 27.47 43.61
N LYS A 1118 75.91 26.16 43.73
CA LYS A 1118 76.42 25.34 42.63
C LYS A 1118 75.36 25.12 41.55
N ASP A 1119 74.12 24.84 41.95
CA ASP A 1119 72.97 24.67 41.02
C ASP A 1119 72.65 25.98 40.27
N LEU A 1120 72.70 27.13 40.95
CA LEU A 1120 72.47 28.45 40.34
C LEU A 1120 73.46 28.71 39.19
N LYS A 1121 74.74 28.39 39.40
CA LYS A 1121 75.81 28.57 38.40
C LYS A 1121 75.67 27.61 37.21
N ALA A 1122 75.08 26.43 37.41
CA ALA A 1122 74.83 25.46 36.35
C ALA A 1122 73.62 25.85 35.47
N ASN A 1123 72.60 26.49 36.05
CA ASN A 1123 71.43 26.96 35.30
C ASN A 1123 71.66 28.28 34.53
N GLU A 1124 72.72 29.03 34.81
CA GLU A 1124 73.08 30.26 34.08
C GLU A 1124 73.41 29.99 32.59
N SER A 1125 74.04 28.86 32.27
CA SER A 1125 74.27 28.46 30.87
C SER A 1125 72.97 28.02 30.19
N ARG A 1126 72.12 27.28 30.90
CA ARG A 1126 70.83 26.78 30.39
C ARG A 1126 69.90 27.95 30.01
N LEU A 1127 69.91 29.02 30.79
CA LEU A 1127 69.14 30.24 30.51
C LEU A 1127 69.64 31.00 29.27
N LYS A 1128 70.96 31.01 29.04
CA LYS A 1128 71.55 31.57 27.81
C LYS A 1128 71.16 30.77 26.57
N ASP A 1129 71.10 29.44 26.66
CA ASP A 1129 70.71 28.58 25.55
C ASP A 1129 69.20 28.70 25.24
N ILE A 1130 68.34 28.76 26.26
CA ILE A 1130 66.89 29.02 26.11
C ILE A 1130 66.65 30.36 25.42
N ASN A 1131 67.33 31.44 25.85
CA ASN A 1131 67.17 32.76 25.23
C ASN A 1131 67.68 32.78 23.78
N LYS A 1132 68.77 32.06 23.48
CA LYS A 1132 69.29 31.96 22.11
C LYS A 1132 68.31 31.22 21.18
N VAL A 1133 67.73 30.11 21.63
CA VAL A 1133 66.71 29.36 20.86
C VAL A 1133 65.44 30.18 20.67
N ALA A 1134 65.05 31.00 21.66
CA ALA A 1134 63.92 31.92 21.55
C ALA A 1134 64.19 33.05 20.53
N GLU A 1135 65.37 33.68 20.56
CA GLU A 1135 65.78 34.72 19.60
C GLU A 1135 65.85 34.17 18.16
N ASP A 1136 66.39 32.95 17.98
CA ASP A 1136 66.45 32.30 16.66
C ASP A 1136 65.03 32.06 16.09
N LEU A 1137 64.09 31.57 16.92
CA LEU A 1137 62.68 31.35 16.52
C LEU A 1137 61.89 32.66 16.29
N GLU A 1138 62.22 33.75 17.00
CA GLU A 1138 61.63 35.08 16.80
C GLU A 1138 62.14 35.74 15.51
N SER A 1139 63.44 35.64 15.23
CA SER A 1139 64.05 36.16 13.99
C SER A 1139 63.48 35.50 12.72
N GLU A 1140 62.98 34.27 12.85
CA GLU A 1140 62.34 33.50 11.78
C GLU A 1140 60.80 33.69 11.73
N GLY A 1141 60.24 34.55 12.59
CA GLY A 1141 58.83 35.02 12.53
C GLY A 1141 57.78 34.03 13.03
N LEU A 1142 58.16 32.95 13.72
CA LEU A 1142 57.26 31.85 14.07
C LEU A 1142 56.71 31.91 15.51
N MET A 1143 57.19 32.87 16.32
CA MET A 1143 56.92 32.95 17.76
C MET A 1143 56.84 34.42 18.29
N ALA A 1144 56.49 35.40 17.46
CA ALA A 1144 56.58 36.82 17.85
C ALA A 1144 55.64 37.22 19.03
N GLU A 1145 54.45 36.63 19.13
CA GLU A 1145 53.53 36.89 20.26
C GLU A 1145 53.81 36.02 21.49
N GLU A 1146 54.46 34.86 21.29
CA GLU A 1146 54.64 33.81 22.31
C GLU A 1146 56.01 33.91 23.02
N VAL A 1147 57.04 34.41 22.33
CA VAL A 1147 58.37 34.73 22.91
C VAL A 1147 58.28 35.89 23.90
N GLN A 1148 57.41 36.89 23.66
CA GLN A 1148 57.12 37.92 24.67
C GLN A 1148 56.54 37.33 25.96
N ALA A 1149 55.71 36.27 25.86
CA ALA A 1149 55.13 35.61 27.04
C ALA A 1149 56.18 34.79 27.80
N VAL A 1150 57.07 34.06 27.10
CA VAL A 1150 58.18 33.31 27.73
C VAL A 1150 59.24 34.24 28.32
N GLN A 1151 59.59 35.35 27.64
CA GLN A 1151 60.45 36.40 28.19
C GLN A 1151 59.80 37.16 29.35
N GLN A 1152 58.46 37.34 29.37
CA GLN A 1152 57.76 37.91 30.53
C GLN A 1152 57.64 36.93 31.71
N GLN A 1153 57.59 35.61 31.47
CA GLN A 1153 57.60 34.60 32.53
C GLN A 1153 58.97 34.43 33.18
N VAL A 1154 60.06 34.42 32.41
CA VAL A 1154 61.43 34.17 32.91
C VAL A 1154 62.22 35.48 33.17
N GLY A 1155 61.89 36.58 32.49
CA GLY A 1155 62.66 37.84 32.47
C GLY A 1155 62.37 38.85 33.60
N TRP A 1156 61.49 38.54 34.56
CA TRP A 1156 61.24 39.40 35.73
C TRP A 1156 61.99 38.98 37.00
N LEU A 1157 62.81 37.91 36.97
CA LEU A 1157 63.38 37.29 38.18
C LEU A 1157 64.92 37.26 38.31
N TRP A 1158 65.71 38.01 37.53
CA TRP A 1158 67.08 38.41 37.97
C TRP A 1158 67.63 39.63 37.18
N PRO A 1159 68.07 40.72 37.83
CA PRO A 1159 68.57 41.91 37.15
C PRO A 1159 70.03 41.78 36.70
N LEU A 1160 70.31 42.25 35.49
CA LEU A 1160 71.61 42.80 35.12
C LEU A 1160 71.87 44.07 35.95
N GLN A 1161 72.53 43.96 37.10
CA GLN A 1161 73.58 44.90 37.50
C GLN A 1161 74.48 44.33 38.63
N PRO A 1162 75.81 44.34 38.47
CA PRO A 1162 76.75 44.01 39.53
C PRO A 1162 76.91 45.23 40.47
N LEU A 1163 76.57 45.09 41.75
CA LEU A 1163 77.06 46.00 42.79
C LEU A 1163 77.82 45.20 43.85
N SER A 1164 79.11 45.52 43.87
CA SER A 1164 80.21 45.12 44.74
C SER A 1164 79.86 44.74 46.18
N TRP A 1165 80.47 43.66 46.68
CA TRP A 1165 80.98 43.61 48.07
C TRP A 1165 82.32 42.86 48.13
N ALA A 1166 83.38 43.59 47.80
CA ALA A 1166 84.71 43.38 48.37
C ALA A 1166 84.83 44.27 49.61
N GLN A 1167 84.43 43.75 50.78
CA GLN A 1167 84.84 44.17 52.13
C GLN A 1167 84.69 42.90 53.00
N LEU A 1168 85.71 42.05 53.17
CA LEU A 1168 86.78 42.22 54.14
C LEU A 1168 86.44 43.11 55.34
N GLY A 1169 86.10 42.44 56.43
CA GLY A 1169 86.54 42.79 57.78
C GLY A 1169 86.32 41.58 58.70
N PRO A 1170 87.37 40.97 59.30
CA PRO A 1170 87.19 40.04 60.41
C PRO A 1170 87.04 40.81 61.74
N LEU A 1171 86.68 40.06 62.81
CA LEU A 1171 86.51 40.41 64.25
C LEU A 1171 85.03 40.51 64.64
N GLY A 1172 84.51 39.85 65.68
CA GLY A 1172 85.05 39.09 66.81
C GLY A 1172 83.87 38.50 67.60
N PRO A 1173 84.08 37.84 68.76
CA PRO A 1173 83.10 36.92 69.32
C PRO A 1173 82.01 37.60 70.15
N SER A 1174 80.78 37.10 70.01
CA SER A 1174 79.78 36.99 71.09
C SER A 1174 78.76 35.94 70.70
#